data_AF-A0A3N5SEK3-F1
#
_entry.id   AF-A0A3N5SEK3-F1
#
_cell.length_a   1.000
_cell.length_b   1.000
_cell.length_c   1.000
_cell.angle_alpha   90.00
_cell.angle_beta   90.00
_cell.angle_gamma   90.00
#
_symmetry.space_group_name_H-M   'P 1'
#
loop_
_entity.id
_entity.type
_entity.pdbx_description
1 polymer ?
#
loop_
_entity_poly.entity_id
_entity_poly.type
_entity_poly.pdbx_seq_one_letter_code
_entity_poly.pdbx_strand_id
1 'polypeptide(L)'
;MLIVPRIVLRRQRRGKQKRKQPGGKAGLGFILLFSLLLAASAFVLSLVYAEITSDLPSVDSIPRLLESPEGKLLQPTRIYDRTGQKVLLSLENSNTEPRVYLSLDQISPFLIDAVLASTDPDFSEHPGFTLNGLFDDKQETLAQRLAEELLLNEEDPGLRRNLRIHLLAAQMTHQYGRDQVLEWYLNSAQFGPLVYGAGSASQAYLGKEAGGLTLPEAAALAASAEMPQVSPPDVPSVIIERQRQILGEMLVQGQISPEETIEASQETITFLPAGAAPNNPAPDFTGLVLEKLSETISRSEIERGGLIVITSLDYDLQVQVNCAASEQLSRVNSDPGESVLEPNSCPAASLLPTMTSTNLGSDLQFGFRAAVIDPTNGQVLALAADRPNEILTPEETGTLINPFIYLTGFTRGLGPATLLWDIPDGIENEQAEGNMYHGPIRLRIALANDYLSPAVQVLTQLGIENTIRTARQLGLTNLNSSSLEQILTRNNEGEPAQINLLEAAQAYGVLASQGSLTGLLGEETAGSNPIQPVTLLRVETVQGQILYDCGNEQINCRVESRPVLSEELAYLVNNILSDENARWPSLGHPNFLEIGRPAGAKLGIVEDTNSGWTVGYTPQRVAAVWVGAQNQERAYSKDSVYDSTAVRISAALWRALVQYASREQPAAGWNVPAGVSTVEVCDPSGMLPTELCPTTVSEVFLMGSEPTQRDNLYRSFQVNRETSRLATVFTPPELVEEQIFMMVPPGASAWASLTGIVTPPDLYDVINAPPAPNPEVNIASPAMFGYVNGKVKIMGTASGEDFDFYRLQVGKGLNPKEWLQIGKDNKKTVENGLLGVWDTQGLSGLYALQLLVVRSNQSVDSTIIQLTADNQPPQVEILFPEVEQTFQMSSDPAIVLQTQASDDLALDRLEYYIDNELVGTILQEPYYISWQASPGAHEFRARAYDMAGNMKETSVQFSVK
;
A
#
# COMPACT_ATOMS: atom_id res chain seq x y z
N MET A 1 -21.54 -59.76 121.73
CA MET A 1 -22.87 -59.56 122.34
C MET A 1 -23.51 -58.33 121.70
N LEU A 2 -24.82 -58.14 121.51
CA LEU A 2 -26.08 -58.94 121.46
C LEU A 2 -27.08 -58.04 120.64
N ILE A 3 -28.33 -58.34 120.25
CA ILE A 3 -29.29 -59.42 120.55
C ILE A 3 -30.29 -59.66 119.35
N VAL A 4 -31.15 -60.67 119.50
CA VAL A 4 -32.51 -60.93 118.94
C VAL A 4 -33.30 -59.70 118.38
N PRO A 5 -34.15 -59.78 117.32
CA PRO A 5 -34.20 -60.69 116.14
C PRO A 5 -34.59 -60.06 114.75
N ARG A 6 -34.27 -60.77 113.65
CA ARG A 6 -34.92 -60.75 112.29
C ARG A 6 -35.26 -59.40 111.57
N ILE A 7 -34.35 -58.93 110.70
CA ILE A 7 -34.46 -58.88 109.20
C ILE A 7 -33.37 -57.95 108.63
N VAL A 8 -32.51 -58.46 107.72
CA VAL A 8 -31.40 -57.73 107.09
C VAL A 8 -31.07 -58.33 105.71
N LEU A 9 -30.86 -57.52 104.65
CA LEU A 9 -29.75 -57.62 103.67
C LEU A 9 -29.88 -56.72 102.41
N ARG A 10 -28.70 -56.31 101.89
CA ARG A 10 -28.38 -55.69 100.57
C ARG A 10 -28.98 -54.29 100.28
N ARG A 11 -28.17 -53.23 100.15
CA ARG A 11 -27.22 -52.84 99.06
C ARG A 11 -27.87 -52.57 97.69
N GLN A 12 -27.61 -51.36 97.19
CA GLN A 12 -27.36 -50.92 95.80
C GLN A 12 -28.21 -51.49 94.63
N ARG A 13 -28.57 -50.59 93.71
CA ARG A 13 -29.21 -50.83 92.39
C ARG A 13 -30.68 -51.29 92.44
N ARG A 14 -31.60 -50.32 92.51
CA ARG A 14 -32.80 -50.35 91.66
C ARG A 14 -32.64 -49.35 90.52
N GLY A 15 -32.42 -49.86 89.33
CA GLY A 15 -32.53 -49.09 88.10
C GLY A 15 -32.99 -50.01 86.97
N LYS A 16 -33.89 -49.50 86.13
CA LYS A 16 -34.05 -49.84 84.71
C LYS A 16 -35.07 -48.88 84.07
N GLN A 17 -34.83 -48.54 82.80
CA GLN A 17 -35.80 -47.96 81.85
C GLN A 17 -36.52 -46.65 82.24
N LYS A 18 -35.78 -45.55 82.32
CA LYS A 18 -36.12 -44.36 81.51
C LYS A 18 -35.05 -44.16 80.44
N ARG A 19 -35.16 -44.94 79.35
CA ARG A 19 -34.24 -44.89 78.21
C ARG A 19 -34.57 -43.62 77.40
N LYS A 20 -33.75 -42.58 77.51
CA LYS A 20 -33.82 -41.43 76.59
C LYS A 20 -33.68 -41.98 75.16
N GLN A 21 -34.71 -41.89 74.34
CA GLN A 21 -34.60 -42.17 72.90
C GLN A 21 -34.01 -40.93 72.22
N PRO A 22 -32.84 -41.01 71.56
CA PRO A 22 -32.32 -39.89 70.78
C PRO A 22 -33.04 -39.69 69.43
N GLY A 23 -33.85 -40.67 68.99
CA GLY A 23 -34.45 -40.69 67.64
C GLY A 23 -35.43 -39.55 67.34
N GLY A 24 -36.15 -39.01 68.34
CA GLY A 24 -37.22 -38.03 68.10
C GLY A 24 -36.73 -36.72 67.46
N LYS A 25 -35.52 -36.25 67.80
CA LYS A 25 -34.92 -35.07 67.15
C LYS A 25 -34.23 -35.39 65.83
N ALA A 26 -33.70 -36.62 65.67
CA ALA A 26 -33.09 -37.06 64.41
C ALA A 26 -34.14 -37.22 63.29
N GLY A 27 -35.31 -37.82 63.60
CA GLY A 27 -36.40 -37.96 62.63
C GLY A 27 -36.97 -36.61 62.17
N LEU A 28 -37.19 -35.67 63.10
CA LEU A 28 -37.60 -34.30 62.76
C LEU A 28 -36.55 -33.57 61.92
N GLY A 29 -35.26 -33.72 62.25
CA GLY A 29 -34.17 -33.14 61.44
C GLY A 29 -34.11 -33.73 60.02
N PHE A 30 -34.32 -35.04 59.87
CA PHE A 30 -34.33 -35.70 58.57
C PHE A 30 -35.54 -35.28 57.72
N ILE A 31 -36.74 -35.17 58.31
CA ILE A 31 -37.93 -34.67 57.62
C ILE A 31 -37.74 -33.22 57.19
N LEU A 32 -37.18 -32.36 58.07
CA LEU A 32 -36.87 -30.97 57.73
C LEU A 32 -35.87 -30.90 56.57
N LEU A 33 -34.77 -31.65 56.64
CA LEU A 33 -33.76 -31.72 55.59
C LEU A 33 -34.35 -32.20 54.26
N PHE A 34 -35.18 -33.24 54.28
CA PHE A 34 -35.85 -33.75 53.09
C PHE A 34 -36.81 -32.72 52.48
N SER A 35 -37.61 -32.03 53.32
CA SER A 35 -38.49 -30.95 52.84
C SER A 35 -37.72 -29.74 52.31
N LEU A 36 -36.55 -29.42 52.88
CA LEU A 36 -35.66 -28.37 52.38
C LEU A 36 -35.00 -28.76 51.06
N LEU A 37 -34.57 -30.02 50.91
CA LEU A 37 -34.04 -30.54 49.65
C LEU A 37 -35.10 -30.57 48.55
N LEU A 38 -36.34 -30.94 48.87
CA LEU A 38 -37.45 -31.01 47.91
C LEU A 38 -37.96 -29.61 47.53
N ALA A 39 -37.96 -28.65 48.47
CA ALA A 39 -38.20 -27.24 48.17
C ALA A 39 -37.06 -26.64 47.33
N ALA A 40 -35.80 -26.97 47.62
CA ALA A 40 -34.65 -26.53 46.84
C ALA A 40 -34.65 -27.13 45.43
N SER A 41 -35.00 -28.41 45.25
CA SER A 41 -35.11 -29.01 43.93
C SER A 41 -36.29 -28.44 43.14
N ALA A 42 -37.42 -28.15 43.78
CA ALA A 42 -38.54 -27.45 43.14
C ALA A 42 -38.17 -26.01 42.73
N PHE A 43 -37.40 -25.30 43.55
CA PHE A 43 -36.89 -23.97 43.22
C PHE A 43 -35.89 -24.01 42.06
N VAL A 44 -34.94 -24.95 42.05
CA VAL A 44 -34.00 -25.16 40.93
C VAL A 44 -34.74 -25.54 39.65
N LEU A 45 -35.72 -26.46 39.72
CA LEU A 45 -36.57 -26.79 38.57
C LEU A 45 -37.36 -25.58 38.06
N SER A 46 -37.85 -24.71 38.95
CA SER A 46 -38.54 -23.48 38.57
C SER A 46 -37.61 -22.46 37.90
N LEU A 47 -36.33 -22.39 38.30
CA LEU A 47 -35.33 -21.55 37.65
C LEU A 47 -34.96 -22.12 36.27
N VAL A 48 -34.68 -23.42 36.17
CA VAL A 48 -34.37 -24.09 34.89
C VAL A 48 -35.55 -23.99 33.91
N TYR A 49 -36.79 -24.13 34.37
CA TYR A 49 -37.97 -23.91 33.53
C TYR A 49 -38.07 -22.47 33.03
N ALA A 50 -37.82 -21.48 33.89
CA ALA A 50 -37.79 -20.07 33.49
C ALA A 50 -36.64 -19.74 32.50
N GLU A 51 -35.49 -20.41 32.62
CA GLU A 51 -34.31 -20.23 31.74
C GLU A 51 -34.45 -20.90 30.37
N ILE A 52 -35.30 -21.92 30.27
CA ILE A 52 -35.66 -22.61 29.02
C ILE A 52 -36.82 -21.87 28.32
N THR A 53 -37.78 -21.35 29.08
CA THR A 53 -38.95 -20.63 28.55
C THR A 53 -38.76 -19.12 28.41
N SER A 54 -37.63 -18.57 28.88
CA SER A 54 -37.21 -17.20 28.55
C SER A 54 -37.06 -17.06 27.04
N ASP A 55 -37.59 -15.95 26.51
CA ASP A 55 -37.47 -15.53 25.11
C ASP A 55 -37.79 -16.64 24.09
N LEU A 56 -38.75 -17.52 24.45
CA LEU A 56 -39.21 -18.61 23.60
C LEU A 56 -40.14 -18.04 22.51
N PRO A 57 -39.87 -18.27 21.22
CA PRO A 57 -40.71 -17.78 20.13
C PRO A 57 -42.11 -18.40 20.20
N SER A 58 -43.17 -17.64 19.91
CA SER A 58 -44.50 -18.24 19.85
C SER A 58 -44.70 -19.06 18.59
N VAL A 59 -45.30 -20.24 18.74
CA VAL A 59 -45.82 -21.07 17.64
C VAL A 59 -46.83 -20.33 16.76
N ASP A 60 -47.48 -19.27 17.29
CA ASP A 60 -48.35 -18.36 16.51
C ASP A 60 -47.61 -17.61 15.39
N SER A 61 -46.29 -17.75 15.26
CA SER A 61 -45.49 -17.20 14.17
C SER A 61 -45.49 -18.06 12.90
N ILE A 62 -45.66 -19.38 13.01
CA ILE A 62 -45.62 -20.30 11.85
C ILE A 62 -46.66 -19.94 10.77
N PRO A 63 -47.93 -19.60 11.11
CA PRO A 63 -48.87 -19.06 10.12
C PRO A 63 -48.34 -17.83 9.37
N ARG A 64 -47.68 -16.89 10.05
CA ARG A 64 -47.08 -15.70 9.40
C ARG A 64 -45.80 -16.00 8.62
N LEU A 65 -45.23 -17.21 8.75
CA LEU A 65 -44.12 -17.68 7.94
C LEU A 65 -44.60 -18.42 6.68
N LEU A 66 -45.70 -19.18 6.75
CA LEU A 66 -46.10 -20.12 5.72
C LEU A 66 -47.47 -19.87 5.05
N GLU A 67 -48.45 -19.29 5.74
CA GLU A 67 -49.84 -19.22 5.26
C GLU A 67 -50.15 -17.95 4.45
N SER A 68 -50.93 -18.08 3.38
CA SER A 68 -51.38 -16.93 2.58
C SER A 68 -52.37 -16.05 3.33
N PRO A 69 -52.31 -14.69 3.23
CA PRO A 69 -51.43 -13.91 2.35
C PRO A 69 -50.14 -13.41 3.03
N GLU A 70 -49.90 -13.73 4.30
CA GLU A 70 -48.85 -13.10 5.11
C GLU A 70 -47.50 -13.84 5.09
N GLY A 71 -47.48 -15.11 4.68
CA GLY A 71 -46.36 -16.04 4.78
C GLY A 71 -45.03 -15.52 4.22
N LYS A 72 -44.12 -15.09 5.12
CA LYS A 72 -42.76 -14.60 4.81
C LYS A 72 -42.02 -15.50 3.81
N LEU A 73 -42.09 -16.82 4.00
CA LEU A 73 -41.26 -17.82 3.31
C LEU A 73 -41.88 -18.34 2.00
N LEU A 74 -43.10 -17.91 1.66
CA LEU A 74 -43.67 -18.14 0.31
C LEU A 74 -42.97 -17.28 -0.75
N GLN A 75 -42.30 -16.21 -0.35
CA GLN A 75 -41.52 -15.35 -1.23
C GLN A 75 -40.02 -15.70 -1.13
N PRO A 76 -39.29 -15.79 -2.26
CA PRO A 76 -37.85 -16.01 -2.22
C PRO A 76 -37.11 -14.76 -1.73
N THR A 77 -35.87 -14.94 -1.28
CA THR A 77 -34.98 -13.79 -1.04
C THR A 77 -34.58 -13.16 -2.36
N ARG A 78 -34.72 -11.83 -2.45
CA ARG A 78 -34.39 -11.05 -3.66
C ARG A 78 -33.37 -9.98 -3.35
N ILE A 79 -32.28 -10.01 -4.11
CA ILE A 79 -31.24 -8.99 -4.12
C ILE A 79 -31.54 -7.98 -5.22
N TYR A 80 -31.56 -6.71 -4.87
CA TYR A 80 -31.86 -5.59 -5.74
C TYR A 80 -30.66 -4.64 -5.90
N ASP A 81 -30.67 -3.90 -7.00
CA ASP A 81 -29.82 -2.74 -7.22
C ASP A 81 -30.08 -1.62 -6.20
N ARG A 82 -29.23 -0.59 -6.21
CA ARG A 82 -29.33 0.59 -5.34
C ARG A 82 -30.62 1.40 -5.44
N THR A 83 -31.41 1.24 -6.50
CA THR A 83 -32.73 1.90 -6.61
C THR A 83 -33.87 1.06 -6.03
N GLY A 84 -33.63 -0.22 -5.72
CA GLY A 84 -34.67 -1.17 -5.28
C GLY A 84 -35.63 -1.60 -6.41
N GLN A 85 -35.27 -1.40 -7.68
CA GLN A 85 -36.18 -1.60 -8.83
C GLN A 85 -35.73 -2.74 -9.76
N LYS A 86 -34.44 -3.09 -9.77
CA LYS A 86 -33.86 -4.13 -10.60
C LYS A 86 -33.41 -5.29 -9.71
N VAL A 87 -34.03 -6.46 -9.89
CA VAL A 87 -33.54 -7.70 -9.28
C VAL A 87 -32.20 -8.05 -9.92
N LEU A 88 -31.19 -8.27 -9.09
CA LEU A 88 -29.87 -8.80 -9.45
C LEU A 88 -29.84 -10.32 -9.33
N LEU A 89 -30.47 -10.85 -8.28
CA LEU A 89 -30.57 -12.28 -8.02
C LEU A 89 -31.85 -12.57 -7.22
N SER A 90 -32.53 -13.66 -7.58
CA SER A 90 -33.62 -14.24 -6.79
C SER A 90 -33.20 -15.64 -6.36
N LEU A 91 -33.30 -15.95 -5.08
CA LEU A 91 -32.94 -17.26 -4.52
C LEU A 91 -34.14 -18.22 -4.63
N GLU A 92 -34.43 -18.60 -5.87
CA GLU A 92 -35.47 -19.57 -6.23
C GLU A 92 -34.99 -20.49 -7.35
N ASN A 93 -35.56 -21.70 -7.44
CA ASN A 93 -35.29 -22.63 -8.52
C ASN A 93 -36.12 -22.23 -9.76
N SER A 94 -35.49 -22.07 -10.91
CA SER A 94 -36.12 -21.58 -12.15
C SER A 94 -37.13 -22.55 -12.78
N ASN A 95 -37.20 -23.81 -12.33
CA ASN A 95 -38.26 -24.74 -12.69
C ASN A 95 -39.51 -24.64 -11.77
N THR A 96 -39.56 -23.68 -10.83
CA THR A 96 -40.69 -23.51 -9.90
C THR A 96 -41.54 -22.30 -10.23
N GLU A 97 -42.86 -22.44 -10.09
CA GLU A 97 -43.77 -21.30 -9.98
C GLU A 97 -43.62 -20.65 -8.59
N PRO A 98 -44.06 -19.39 -8.40
CA PRO A 98 -44.06 -18.74 -7.09
C PRO A 98 -44.73 -19.63 -6.02
N ARG A 99 -44.07 -19.80 -4.87
CA ARG A 99 -44.49 -20.80 -3.88
C ARG A 99 -45.90 -20.50 -3.36
N VAL A 100 -46.76 -21.52 -3.36
CA VAL A 100 -48.13 -21.46 -2.86
C VAL A 100 -48.26 -22.40 -1.68
N TYR A 101 -48.92 -21.95 -0.61
CA TYR A 101 -49.29 -22.80 0.51
C TYR A 101 -50.35 -23.83 0.07
N LEU A 102 -50.03 -25.12 0.18
CA LEU A 102 -50.91 -26.23 -0.17
C LEU A 102 -51.51 -26.89 1.07
N SER A 103 -52.84 -27.06 1.10
CA SER A 103 -53.48 -27.89 2.12
C SER A 103 -53.31 -29.39 1.85
N LEU A 104 -53.47 -30.25 2.86
CA LEU A 104 -53.22 -31.69 2.73
C LEU A 104 -54.06 -32.37 1.65
N ASP A 105 -55.26 -31.88 1.35
CA ASP A 105 -56.12 -32.38 0.27
C ASP A 105 -55.64 -32.01 -1.14
N GLN A 106 -54.64 -31.12 -1.25
CA GLN A 106 -53.97 -30.71 -2.49
C GLN A 106 -52.63 -31.44 -2.71
N ILE A 107 -52.22 -32.30 -1.78
CA ILE A 107 -50.98 -33.09 -1.82
C ILE A 107 -51.35 -34.56 -2.03
N SER A 108 -50.58 -35.30 -2.86
CA SER A 108 -50.85 -36.72 -3.11
C SER A 108 -50.75 -37.52 -1.81
N PRO A 109 -51.74 -38.38 -1.49
CA PRO A 109 -51.71 -39.19 -0.27
C PRO A 109 -50.47 -40.09 -0.23
N PHE A 110 -49.99 -40.56 -1.39
CA PHE A 110 -48.74 -41.32 -1.46
C PHE A 110 -47.51 -40.54 -0.97
N LEU A 111 -47.48 -39.20 -1.10
CA LEU A 111 -46.38 -38.39 -0.60
C LEU A 111 -46.51 -38.16 0.91
N ILE A 112 -47.73 -37.99 1.41
CA ILE A 112 -48.02 -37.96 2.85
C ILE A 112 -47.57 -39.29 3.49
N ASP A 113 -48.04 -40.41 2.95
CA ASP A 113 -47.72 -41.76 3.44
C ASP A 113 -46.22 -42.06 3.37
N ALA A 114 -45.55 -41.70 2.28
CA ALA A 114 -44.10 -41.91 2.11
C ALA A 114 -43.26 -41.06 3.07
N VAL A 115 -43.60 -39.78 3.25
CA VAL A 115 -42.90 -38.89 4.19
C VAL A 115 -43.11 -39.36 5.63
N LEU A 116 -44.33 -39.72 6.03
CA LEU A 116 -44.57 -40.30 7.35
C LEU A 116 -43.78 -41.61 7.53
N ALA A 117 -43.83 -42.52 6.55
CA ALA A 117 -43.19 -43.82 6.66
C ALA A 117 -41.67 -43.78 6.79
N SER A 118 -41.01 -42.79 6.18
CA SER A 118 -39.56 -42.65 6.22
C SER A 118 -39.07 -41.71 7.33
N THR A 119 -39.84 -40.65 7.62
CA THR A 119 -39.38 -39.51 8.44
C THR A 119 -39.93 -39.54 9.87
N ASP A 120 -41.16 -40.00 10.07
CA ASP A 120 -41.86 -40.00 11.37
C ASP A 120 -42.87 -41.18 11.46
N PRO A 121 -42.40 -42.44 11.56
CA PRO A 121 -43.26 -43.63 11.44
C PRO A 121 -44.33 -43.73 12.54
N ASP A 122 -44.01 -43.23 13.74
CA ASP A 122 -44.86 -43.32 14.92
C ASP A 122 -45.78 -42.09 15.08
N PHE A 123 -45.90 -41.24 14.04
CA PHE A 123 -46.58 -39.92 14.04
C PHE A 123 -47.93 -39.88 14.79
N SER A 124 -48.74 -40.94 14.65
CA SER A 124 -50.05 -41.03 15.29
C SER A 124 -50.02 -41.34 16.79
N GLU A 125 -48.92 -41.92 17.29
CA GLU A 125 -48.76 -42.38 18.68
C GLU A 125 -48.18 -41.31 19.60
N HIS A 126 -47.13 -40.59 19.17
CA HIS A 126 -46.41 -39.63 20.02
C HIS A 126 -47.07 -38.22 20.04
N PRO A 127 -46.92 -37.42 21.11
CA PRO A 127 -47.60 -36.12 21.27
C PRO A 127 -46.82 -34.94 20.62
N GLY A 128 -46.28 -35.13 19.41
CA GLY A 128 -45.41 -34.15 18.75
C GLY A 128 -43.93 -34.22 19.16
N PHE A 129 -43.55 -35.02 20.16
CA PHE A 129 -42.14 -35.23 20.50
C PHE A 129 -41.89 -36.65 21.05
N THR A 130 -40.66 -37.13 20.95
CA THR A 130 -40.17 -38.33 21.65
C THR A 130 -39.24 -37.93 22.80
N LEU A 131 -38.85 -38.89 23.66
CA LEU A 131 -37.82 -38.69 24.69
C LEU A 131 -36.50 -39.40 24.37
N ASN A 132 -36.46 -40.15 23.27
CA ASN A 132 -35.21 -40.52 22.62
C ASN A 132 -34.62 -39.26 21.96
N GLY A 133 -33.34 -39.27 21.60
CA GLY A 133 -32.69 -38.10 20.98
C GLY A 133 -32.55 -36.86 21.88
N LEU A 134 -33.11 -36.79 23.09
CA LEU A 134 -33.06 -35.59 23.96
C LEU A 134 -31.64 -35.10 24.33
N PHE A 135 -30.64 -35.99 24.27
CA PHE A 135 -29.22 -35.70 24.49
C PHE A 135 -28.37 -35.88 23.21
N ASP A 136 -29.03 -36.00 22.07
CA ASP A 136 -28.50 -36.02 20.72
C ASP A 136 -29.03 -34.74 20.02
N ASP A 137 -28.53 -34.42 18.83
CA ASP A 137 -29.04 -33.30 18.01
C ASP A 137 -29.99 -33.79 16.89
N LYS A 138 -30.21 -35.11 16.79
CA LYS A 138 -31.13 -35.71 15.81
C LYS A 138 -32.59 -35.61 16.25
N GLN A 139 -33.39 -34.83 15.53
CA GLN A 139 -34.85 -34.80 15.68
C GLN A 139 -35.52 -36.05 15.08
N GLU A 140 -36.42 -36.69 15.84
CA GLU A 140 -37.13 -37.90 15.42
C GLU A 140 -38.49 -37.62 14.77
N THR A 141 -39.11 -36.47 15.06
CA THR A 141 -40.49 -36.16 14.64
C THR A 141 -40.59 -34.94 13.73
N LEU A 142 -41.65 -34.85 12.92
CA LEU A 142 -41.92 -33.71 12.05
C LEU A 142 -42.05 -32.40 12.84
N ALA A 143 -42.69 -32.46 14.00
CA ALA A 143 -42.91 -31.29 14.87
C ALA A 143 -41.59 -30.77 15.49
N GLN A 144 -40.67 -31.66 15.87
CA GLN A 144 -39.32 -31.27 16.33
C GLN A 144 -38.53 -30.61 15.19
N ARG A 145 -38.51 -31.21 13.99
CA ARG A 145 -37.83 -30.63 12.81
C ARG A 145 -38.38 -29.25 12.44
N LEU A 146 -39.71 -29.10 12.41
CA LEU A 146 -40.38 -27.85 12.08
C LEU A 146 -40.08 -26.74 13.11
N ALA A 147 -40.01 -27.09 14.41
CA ALA A 147 -39.61 -26.15 15.45
C ALA A 147 -38.11 -25.80 15.39
N GLU A 148 -37.25 -26.75 15.05
CA GLU A 148 -35.82 -26.47 14.82
C GLU A 148 -35.60 -25.52 13.63
N GLU A 149 -36.22 -25.83 12.50
CA GLU A 149 -35.98 -25.13 11.22
C GLU A 149 -36.58 -23.73 11.12
N LEU A 150 -37.74 -23.48 11.78
CA LEU A 150 -38.48 -22.23 11.63
C LEU A 150 -38.54 -21.35 12.87
N LEU A 151 -38.22 -21.88 14.06
CA LEU A 151 -38.32 -21.14 15.33
C LEU A 151 -37.00 -21.04 16.09
N LEU A 152 -36.10 -22.04 15.96
CA LEU A 152 -34.83 -22.11 16.70
C LEU A 152 -33.62 -22.29 15.76
N ASN A 153 -33.70 -21.70 14.56
CA ASN A 153 -32.63 -21.65 13.57
C ASN A 153 -31.45 -20.74 14.01
N GLU A 154 -31.72 -19.75 14.86
CA GLU A 154 -30.71 -18.80 15.40
C GLU A 154 -30.07 -19.24 16.74
N GLU A 155 -30.57 -20.30 17.40
CA GLU A 155 -30.01 -20.74 18.70
C GLU A 155 -28.85 -21.73 18.53
N ASP A 156 -27.80 -21.59 19.35
CA ASP A 156 -26.65 -22.51 19.40
C ASP A 156 -27.05 -23.97 19.72
N PRO A 157 -26.45 -24.97 19.05
CA PRO A 157 -26.71 -26.39 19.33
C PRO A 157 -26.49 -26.83 20.79
N GLY A 158 -27.28 -27.83 21.22
CA GLY A 158 -27.12 -28.51 22.50
C GLY A 158 -28.36 -28.49 23.40
N LEU A 159 -28.20 -28.96 24.64
CA LEU A 159 -29.30 -29.36 25.52
C LEU A 159 -30.36 -28.27 25.77
N ARG A 160 -30.00 -26.97 25.80
CA ARG A 160 -30.98 -25.88 25.94
C ARG A 160 -31.90 -25.82 24.72
N ARG A 161 -31.31 -25.70 23.52
CA ARG A 161 -32.01 -25.70 22.23
C ARG A 161 -32.87 -26.95 22.08
N ASN A 162 -32.33 -28.13 22.38
CA ASN A 162 -33.05 -29.38 22.18
C ASN A 162 -34.26 -29.49 23.14
N LEU A 163 -34.14 -29.05 24.39
CA LEU A 163 -35.28 -28.92 25.31
C LEU A 163 -36.32 -27.89 24.82
N ARG A 164 -35.90 -26.77 24.21
CA ARG A 164 -36.80 -25.76 23.63
C ARG A 164 -37.52 -26.28 22.38
N ILE A 165 -36.83 -27.01 21.50
CA ILE A 165 -37.41 -27.73 20.35
C ILE A 165 -38.52 -28.69 20.82
N HIS A 166 -38.25 -29.51 21.83
CA HIS A 166 -39.24 -30.47 22.35
C HIS A 166 -40.47 -29.78 22.96
N LEU A 167 -40.29 -28.64 23.65
CA LEU A 167 -41.39 -27.84 24.19
C LEU A 167 -42.24 -27.19 23.10
N LEU A 168 -41.60 -26.60 22.07
CA LEU A 168 -42.28 -25.98 20.94
C LEU A 168 -43.04 -27.02 20.11
N ALA A 169 -42.43 -28.18 19.83
CA ALA A 169 -43.07 -29.30 19.15
C ALA A 169 -44.33 -29.77 19.91
N ALA A 170 -44.22 -29.97 21.23
CA ALA A 170 -45.36 -30.34 22.08
C ALA A 170 -46.47 -29.26 22.09
N GLN A 171 -46.09 -27.98 22.22
CA GLN A 171 -47.04 -26.86 22.23
C GLN A 171 -47.78 -26.74 20.89
N MET A 172 -47.03 -26.80 19.78
CA MET A 172 -47.54 -26.70 18.43
C MET A 172 -48.54 -27.83 18.12
N THR A 173 -48.16 -29.09 18.35
CA THR A 173 -49.04 -30.25 18.15
C THR A 173 -50.26 -30.22 19.08
N HIS A 174 -50.15 -29.66 20.29
CA HIS A 174 -51.30 -29.51 21.20
C HIS A 174 -52.25 -28.38 20.79
N GLN A 175 -51.72 -27.27 20.28
CA GLN A 175 -52.49 -26.07 19.93
C GLN A 175 -53.19 -26.19 18.56
N TYR A 176 -52.53 -26.79 17.58
CA TYR A 176 -53.00 -26.85 16.19
C TYR A 176 -53.36 -28.25 15.69
N GLY A 177 -52.98 -29.31 16.42
CA GLY A 177 -53.16 -30.69 16.01
C GLY A 177 -52.01 -31.21 15.13
N ARG A 178 -52.08 -32.50 14.77
CA ARG A 178 -51.05 -33.18 13.98
C ARG A 178 -51.13 -32.82 12.49
N ASP A 179 -52.33 -32.84 11.94
CA ASP A 179 -52.62 -32.62 10.53
C ASP A 179 -52.02 -31.26 10.07
N GLN A 180 -52.21 -30.20 10.87
CA GLN A 180 -51.65 -28.87 10.59
C GLN A 180 -50.11 -28.84 10.65
N VAL A 181 -49.48 -29.63 11.53
CA VAL A 181 -48.02 -29.75 11.61
C VAL A 181 -47.45 -30.47 10.38
N LEU A 182 -48.11 -31.53 9.92
CA LEU A 182 -47.75 -32.21 8.68
C LEU A 182 -47.92 -31.27 7.47
N GLU A 183 -49.01 -30.50 7.43
CA GLU A 183 -49.27 -29.50 6.39
C GLU A 183 -48.17 -28.42 6.36
N TRP A 184 -47.80 -27.85 7.52
CA TRP A 184 -46.68 -26.91 7.60
C TRP A 184 -45.35 -27.54 7.20
N TYR A 185 -45.01 -28.74 7.69
CA TYR A 185 -43.78 -29.45 7.32
C TYR A 185 -43.69 -29.68 5.80
N LEU A 186 -44.76 -30.17 5.17
CA LEU A 186 -44.79 -30.39 3.73
C LEU A 186 -44.71 -29.09 2.91
N ASN A 187 -45.05 -27.93 3.49
CA ASN A 187 -44.86 -26.62 2.86
C ASN A 187 -43.50 -25.96 3.17
N SER A 188 -42.82 -26.33 4.26
CA SER A 188 -41.57 -25.68 4.71
C SER A 188 -40.29 -26.49 4.49
N ALA A 189 -40.39 -27.82 4.42
CA ALA A 189 -39.24 -28.71 4.32
C ALA A 189 -38.45 -28.49 3.02
N GLN A 190 -37.14 -28.67 3.09
CA GLN A 190 -36.25 -28.58 1.93
C GLN A 190 -36.22 -29.92 1.19
N PHE A 191 -36.44 -29.90 -0.13
CA PHE A 191 -36.40 -31.07 -1.02
C PHE A 191 -35.16 -31.06 -1.94
N GLY A 192 -34.33 -30.03 -1.85
CA GLY A 192 -33.08 -29.88 -2.59
C GLY A 192 -32.58 -28.42 -2.56
N PRO A 193 -31.50 -28.09 -3.30
CA PRO A 193 -30.97 -26.72 -3.37
C PRO A 193 -32.01 -25.70 -3.90
N LEU A 194 -32.29 -24.67 -3.10
CA LEU A 194 -33.34 -23.64 -3.33
C LEU A 194 -34.79 -24.15 -3.49
N VAL A 195 -35.06 -25.44 -3.25
CA VAL A 195 -36.39 -26.05 -3.40
C VAL A 195 -36.96 -26.36 -2.01
N TYR A 196 -37.92 -25.54 -1.59
CA TYR A 196 -38.64 -25.67 -0.32
C TYR A 196 -40.13 -25.88 -0.59
N GLY A 197 -40.74 -26.84 0.11
CA GLY A 197 -42.14 -27.23 -0.02
C GLY A 197 -42.41 -28.24 -1.14
N ALA A 198 -43.33 -29.17 -0.85
CA ALA A 198 -43.71 -30.28 -1.73
C ALA A 198 -44.30 -29.82 -3.08
N GLY A 199 -45.03 -28.71 -3.09
CA GLY A 199 -45.54 -28.08 -4.32
C GLY A 199 -44.41 -27.68 -5.27
N SER A 200 -43.43 -26.92 -4.77
CA SER A 200 -42.26 -26.53 -5.53
C SER A 200 -41.37 -27.71 -5.90
N ALA A 201 -41.23 -28.74 -5.06
CA ALA A 201 -40.50 -29.97 -5.39
C ALA A 201 -41.14 -30.76 -6.55
N SER A 202 -42.46 -30.90 -6.53
CA SER A 202 -43.25 -31.57 -7.57
C SER A 202 -43.16 -30.85 -8.92
N GLN A 203 -43.11 -29.51 -8.91
CA GLN A 203 -42.85 -28.71 -10.10
C GLN A 203 -41.39 -28.84 -10.56
N ALA A 204 -40.42 -28.55 -9.68
CA ALA A 204 -39.00 -28.47 -10.00
C ALA A 204 -38.44 -29.75 -10.65
N TYR A 205 -38.86 -30.91 -10.12
CA TYR A 205 -38.27 -32.20 -10.46
C TYR A 205 -39.16 -33.07 -11.36
N LEU A 206 -40.48 -32.86 -11.42
CA LEU A 206 -41.41 -33.71 -12.17
C LEU A 206 -42.37 -32.93 -13.09
N GLY A 207 -42.46 -31.61 -12.96
CA GLY A 207 -43.39 -30.79 -13.76
C GLY A 207 -44.87 -31.03 -13.44
N LYS A 208 -45.20 -31.47 -12.22
CA LYS A 208 -46.57 -31.82 -11.80
C LYS A 208 -47.06 -30.98 -10.62
N GLU A 209 -48.38 -30.90 -10.48
CA GLU A 209 -49.02 -30.49 -9.22
C GLU A 209 -48.85 -31.59 -8.16
N ALA A 210 -48.66 -31.22 -6.88
CA ALA A 210 -48.34 -32.18 -5.81
C ALA A 210 -49.44 -33.24 -5.59
N GLY A 211 -50.70 -32.91 -5.87
CA GLY A 211 -51.82 -33.87 -5.84
C GLY A 211 -51.78 -34.92 -6.96
N GLY A 212 -50.98 -34.70 -8.02
CA GLY A 212 -50.87 -35.57 -9.20
C GLY A 212 -49.69 -36.55 -9.19
N LEU A 213 -48.96 -36.66 -8.08
CA LEU A 213 -47.81 -37.56 -7.94
C LEU A 213 -48.25 -39.02 -7.82
N THR A 214 -47.61 -39.91 -8.61
CA THR A 214 -47.79 -41.36 -8.48
C THR A 214 -47.03 -41.90 -7.25
N LEU A 215 -47.33 -43.13 -6.82
CA LEU A 215 -46.61 -43.78 -5.71
C LEU A 215 -45.07 -43.77 -5.85
N PRO A 216 -44.45 -44.16 -6.99
CA PRO A 216 -43.00 -44.12 -7.13
C PRO A 216 -42.44 -42.69 -7.10
N GLU A 217 -43.14 -41.73 -7.70
CA GLU A 217 -42.77 -40.30 -7.71
C GLU A 217 -42.82 -39.67 -6.33
N ALA A 218 -43.88 -39.97 -5.57
CA ALA A 218 -44.04 -39.56 -4.19
C ALA A 218 -42.90 -40.09 -3.29
N ALA A 219 -42.57 -41.38 -3.41
CA ALA A 219 -41.46 -41.97 -2.66
C ALA A 219 -40.08 -41.41 -3.08
N ALA A 220 -39.91 -40.94 -4.34
CA ALA A 220 -38.71 -40.21 -4.76
C ALA A 220 -38.64 -38.79 -4.17
N LEU A 221 -39.77 -38.08 -4.05
CA LEU A 221 -39.81 -36.78 -3.38
C LEU A 221 -39.56 -36.91 -1.86
N ALA A 222 -40.12 -37.92 -1.20
CA ALA A 222 -39.79 -38.22 0.19
C ALA A 222 -38.28 -38.49 0.39
N ALA A 223 -37.67 -39.29 -0.50
CA ALA A 223 -36.22 -39.50 -0.51
C ALA A 223 -35.42 -38.21 -0.74
N SER A 224 -35.96 -37.24 -1.46
CA SER A 224 -35.33 -35.94 -1.71
C SER A 224 -35.40 -35.03 -0.47
N ALA A 225 -36.48 -35.08 0.30
CA ALA A 225 -36.63 -34.36 1.57
C ALA A 225 -35.66 -34.85 2.67
N GLU A 226 -35.22 -36.11 2.62
CA GLU A 226 -34.17 -36.63 3.49
C GLU A 226 -32.75 -36.26 3.04
N MET A 227 -32.57 -35.83 1.78
CA MET A 227 -31.29 -35.50 1.19
C MET A 227 -31.26 -34.07 0.60
N PRO A 228 -31.63 -33.02 1.37
CA PRO A 228 -31.87 -31.66 0.87
C PRO A 228 -30.64 -30.94 0.29
N GLN A 229 -29.45 -31.49 0.50
CA GLN A 229 -28.18 -30.99 -0.06
C GLN A 229 -27.97 -31.43 -1.52
N VAL A 230 -28.91 -32.19 -2.09
CA VAL A 230 -28.74 -32.96 -3.33
C VAL A 230 -29.93 -32.71 -4.26
N SER A 231 -29.67 -32.51 -5.55
CA SER A 231 -30.72 -32.36 -6.57
C SER A 231 -31.01 -33.69 -7.26
N PRO A 232 -32.26 -34.16 -7.36
CA PRO A 232 -32.63 -35.38 -8.09
C PRO A 232 -32.13 -35.51 -9.54
N PRO A 233 -32.13 -34.46 -10.39
CA PRO A 233 -31.54 -34.58 -11.74
C PRO A 233 -30.03 -34.78 -11.76
N ASP A 234 -29.30 -34.39 -10.72
CA ASP A 234 -27.83 -34.42 -10.71
C ASP A 234 -27.29 -35.81 -10.30
N VAL A 235 -27.99 -36.51 -9.40
CA VAL A 235 -27.65 -37.88 -8.96
C VAL A 235 -28.88 -38.80 -8.86
N PRO A 236 -29.63 -39.02 -9.96
CA PRO A 236 -30.91 -39.73 -9.94
C PRO A 236 -30.80 -41.16 -9.41
N SER A 237 -29.66 -41.83 -9.57
CA SER A 237 -29.43 -43.17 -9.02
C SER A 237 -29.50 -43.23 -7.49
N VAL A 238 -29.08 -42.18 -6.78
CA VAL A 238 -29.09 -42.11 -5.31
C VAL A 238 -30.52 -41.92 -4.81
N ILE A 239 -31.28 -41.01 -5.41
CA ILE A 239 -32.70 -40.79 -5.10
C ILE A 239 -33.50 -42.07 -5.37
N ILE A 240 -33.27 -42.73 -6.50
CA ILE A 240 -33.95 -43.98 -6.87
C ILE A 240 -33.53 -45.18 -5.98
N GLU A 241 -32.33 -45.18 -5.39
CA GLU A 241 -31.97 -46.19 -4.38
C GLU A 241 -32.72 -45.96 -3.07
N ARG A 242 -32.76 -44.73 -2.55
CA ARG A 242 -33.51 -44.42 -1.32
C ARG A 242 -35.02 -44.54 -1.51
N GLN A 243 -35.57 -44.18 -2.68
CA GLN A 243 -36.97 -44.39 -3.06
C GLN A 243 -37.43 -45.83 -2.86
N ARG A 244 -36.61 -46.82 -3.26
CA ARG A 244 -36.92 -48.24 -3.06
C ARG A 244 -36.87 -48.69 -1.60
N GLN A 245 -36.06 -48.02 -0.77
CA GLN A 245 -36.05 -48.26 0.68
C GLN A 245 -37.32 -47.72 1.33
N ILE A 246 -37.74 -46.50 0.95
CA ILE A 246 -38.98 -45.88 1.43
C ILE A 246 -40.21 -46.72 1.04
N LEU A 247 -40.29 -47.22 -0.20
CA LEU A 247 -41.34 -48.18 -0.59
C LEU A 247 -41.34 -49.45 0.30
N GLY A 248 -40.17 -49.93 0.72
CA GLY A 248 -40.04 -51.02 1.69
C GLY A 248 -40.51 -50.65 3.11
N GLU A 249 -40.27 -49.41 3.55
CA GLU A 249 -40.73 -48.85 4.82
C GLU A 249 -42.27 -48.72 4.84
N MET A 250 -42.86 -48.20 3.75
CA MET A 250 -44.31 -48.12 3.54
C MET A 250 -44.99 -49.51 3.53
N LEU A 251 -44.35 -50.51 2.91
CA LEU A 251 -44.83 -51.91 2.90
C LEU A 251 -44.81 -52.53 4.31
N VAL A 252 -43.77 -52.27 5.10
CA VAL A 252 -43.67 -52.78 6.49
C VAL A 252 -44.75 -52.16 7.39
N GLN A 253 -45.13 -50.90 7.13
CA GLN A 253 -46.21 -50.21 7.83
C GLN A 253 -47.61 -50.57 7.30
N GLY A 254 -47.69 -51.30 6.18
CA GLY A 254 -48.95 -51.78 5.60
C GLY A 254 -49.74 -50.72 4.84
N GLN A 255 -49.11 -49.61 4.44
CA GLN A 255 -49.72 -48.56 3.62
C GLN A 255 -49.93 -49.02 2.16
N ILE A 256 -49.02 -49.87 1.65
CA ILE A 256 -49.04 -50.40 0.27
C ILE A 256 -48.91 -51.93 0.26
N SER A 257 -49.39 -52.56 -0.79
CA SER A 257 -49.28 -54.02 -1.00
C SER A 257 -47.89 -54.45 -1.52
N PRO A 258 -47.52 -55.74 -1.37
CA PRO A 258 -46.31 -56.29 -2.00
C PRO A 258 -46.29 -56.10 -3.53
N GLU A 259 -47.45 -56.21 -4.17
CA GLU A 259 -47.64 -56.00 -5.60
C GLU A 259 -47.34 -54.54 -6.01
N GLU A 260 -47.95 -53.55 -5.35
CA GLU A 260 -47.70 -52.12 -5.60
C GLU A 260 -46.25 -51.74 -5.32
N THR A 261 -45.64 -52.32 -4.27
CA THR A 261 -44.22 -52.14 -3.95
C THR A 261 -43.32 -52.59 -5.11
N ILE A 262 -43.61 -53.75 -5.70
CA ILE A 262 -42.84 -54.30 -6.82
C ILE A 262 -43.03 -53.43 -8.08
N GLU A 263 -44.26 -53.01 -8.39
CA GLU A 263 -44.57 -52.17 -9.55
C GLU A 263 -43.89 -50.80 -9.45
N ALA A 264 -44.05 -50.09 -8.32
CA ALA A 264 -43.41 -48.79 -8.07
C ALA A 264 -41.87 -48.87 -7.97
N SER A 265 -41.29 -50.02 -7.60
CA SER A 265 -39.82 -50.20 -7.62
C SER A 265 -39.22 -50.35 -9.03
N GLN A 266 -40.06 -50.64 -10.03
CA GLN A 266 -39.68 -50.92 -11.42
C GLN A 266 -40.09 -49.81 -12.39
N GLU A 267 -40.99 -48.90 -12.00
CA GLU A 267 -41.38 -47.74 -12.82
C GLU A 267 -40.20 -46.76 -13.00
N THR A 268 -39.99 -46.30 -14.24
CA THR A 268 -38.89 -45.39 -14.57
C THR A 268 -39.32 -43.93 -14.41
N ILE A 269 -39.04 -43.35 -13.24
CA ILE A 269 -39.24 -41.93 -12.98
C ILE A 269 -38.34 -41.10 -13.92
N THR A 270 -38.93 -40.10 -14.57
CA THR A 270 -38.21 -39.17 -15.44
C THR A 270 -38.18 -37.80 -14.78
N PHE A 271 -37.03 -37.44 -14.20
CA PHE A 271 -36.84 -36.11 -13.63
C PHE A 271 -36.67 -35.05 -14.73
N LEU A 272 -37.17 -33.84 -14.49
CA LEU A 272 -36.86 -32.66 -15.30
C LEU A 272 -35.36 -32.34 -15.19
N PRO A 273 -34.71 -31.83 -16.26
CA PRO A 273 -33.34 -31.33 -16.17
C PRO A 273 -33.26 -30.18 -15.16
N ALA A 274 -32.07 -30.00 -14.56
CA ALA A 274 -31.78 -28.85 -13.71
C ALA A 274 -32.15 -27.54 -14.43
N GLY A 275 -32.86 -26.65 -13.72
CA GLY A 275 -33.34 -25.40 -14.27
C GLY A 275 -32.22 -24.48 -14.71
N ALA A 276 -32.52 -23.56 -15.64
CA ALA A 276 -31.56 -22.56 -16.08
C ALA A 276 -31.04 -21.74 -14.89
N ALA A 277 -29.74 -21.46 -14.84
CA ALA A 277 -29.16 -20.64 -13.78
C ALA A 277 -29.90 -19.28 -13.69
N PRO A 278 -30.18 -18.76 -12.49
CA PRO A 278 -30.92 -17.50 -12.35
C PRO A 278 -30.16 -16.36 -13.03
N ASN A 279 -30.87 -15.57 -13.83
CA ASN A 279 -30.27 -14.47 -14.60
C ASN A 279 -29.66 -13.43 -13.64
N ASN A 280 -28.33 -13.44 -13.55
CA ASN A 280 -27.56 -12.63 -12.61
C ASN A 280 -26.52 -11.79 -13.36
N PRO A 281 -26.74 -10.47 -13.53
CA PRO A 281 -25.80 -9.60 -14.21
C PRO A 281 -24.58 -9.21 -13.35
N ALA A 282 -24.50 -9.69 -12.11
CA ALA A 282 -23.49 -9.29 -11.13
C ALA A 282 -23.05 -10.48 -10.23
N PRO A 283 -22.57 -11.60 -10.80
CA PRO A 283 -22.29 -12.82 -10.02
C PRO A 283 -21.27 -12.59 -8.90
N ASP A 284 -20.15 -11.92 -9.19
CA ASP A 284 -19.10 -11.63 -8.22
C ASP A 284 -19.59 -10.72 -7.08
N PHE A 285 -20.34 -9.66 -7.44
CA PHE A 285 -20.91 -8.72 -6.49
C PHE A 285 -21.98 -9.38 -5.60
N THR A 286 -22.89 -10.16 -6.19
CA THR A 286 -23.95 -10.84 -5.44
C THR A 286 -23.39 -11.98 -4.58
N GLY A 287 -22.30 -12.62 -4.99
CA GLY A 287 -21.52 -13.53 -4.14
C GLY A 287 -21.01 -12.83 -2.88
N LEU A 288 -20.32 -11.69 -3.05
CA LEU A 288 -19.81 -10.87 -1.95
C LEU A 288 -20.93 -10.31 -1.03
N VAL A 289 -22.08 -9.95 -1.60
CA VAL A 289 -23.27 -9.57 -0.83
C VAL A 289 -23.81 -10.75 0.00
N LEU A 290 -23.88 -11.95 -0.57
CA LEU A 290 -24.33 -13.15 0.14
C LEU A 290 -23.36 -13.60 1.22
N GLU A 291 -22.05 -13.47 0.99
CA GLU A 291 -21.01 -13.66 2.00
C GLU A 291 -21.20 -12.68 3.16
N LYS A 292 -21.35 -11.37 2.85
CA LYS A 292 -21.53 -10.34 3.87
C LYS A 292 -22.84 -10.47 4.66
N LEU A 293 -23.92 -10.96 4.03
CA LEU A 293 -25.15 -11.33 4.75
C LEU A 293 -24.96 -12.55 5.65
N SER A 294 -24.12 -13.50 5.25
CA SER A 294 -23.84 -14.74 6.00
C SER A 294 -23.05 -14.51 7.29
N GLU A 295 -22.49 -13.32 7.51
CA GLU A 295 -21.92 -12.88 8.79
C GLU A 295 -22.99 -12.67 9.88
N THR A 296 -24.27 -12.48 9.52
CA THR A 296 -25.34 -12.10 10.47
C THR A 296 -26.60 -12.94 10.34
N ILE A 297 -26.95 -13.41 9.14
CA ILE A 297 -28.14 -14.25 8.88
C ILE A 297 -27.65 -15.58 8.32
N SER A 298 -28.12 -16.71 8.85
CA SER A 298 -27.64 -18.02 8.41
C SER A 298 -27.92 -18.25 6.92
N ARG A 299 -26.96 -18.85 6.21
CA ARG A 299 -27.05 -19.07 4.75
C ARG A 299 -28.32 -19.82 4.34
N SER A 300 -28.76 -20.78 5.17
CA SER A 300 -29.99 -21.54 4.98
C SER A 300 -31.27 -20.73 5.21
N GLU A 301 -31.27 -19.69 6.07
CA GLU A 301 -32.41 -18.75 6.12
C GLU A 301 -32.43 -17.84 4.89
N ILE A 302 -31.28 -17.30 4.49
CA ILE A 302 -31.17 -16.45 3.29
C ILE A 302 -31.74 -17.18 2.07
N GLU A 303 -31.42 -18.47 1.91
CA GLU A 303 -31.94 -19.35 0.85
C GLU A 303 -33.38 -19.82 1.06
N ARG A 304 -33.84 -19.99 2.32
CA ARG A 304 -35.26 -20.30 2.62
C ARG A 304 -36.19 -19.16 2.23
N GLY A 305 -35.78 -17.90 2.38
CA GLY A 305 -36.44 -16.77 1.71
C GLY A 305 -37.04 -15.69 2.62
N GLY A 306 -37.85 -14.83 1.99
CA GLY A 306 -38.60 -13.77 2.67
C GLY A 306 -37.82 -12.51 3.01
N LEU A 307 -36.65 -12.30 2.39
CA LEU A 307 -35.82 -11.10 2.53
C LEU A 307 -35.78 -10.26 1.24
N ILE A 308 -35.78 -8.94 1.40
CA ILE A 308 -35.51 -7.94 0.39
C ILE A 308 -34.17 -7.29 0.75
N VAL A 309 -33.19 -7.44 -0.14
CA VAL A 309 -31.82 -6.94 0.04
C VAL A 309 -31.58 -5.83 -0.98
N ILE A 310 -31.33 -4.62 -0.52
CA ILE A 310 -30.97 -3.47 -1.36
C ILE A 310 -29.46 -3.24 -1.24
N THR A 311 -28.78 -3.24 -2.38
CA THR A 311 -27.31 -3.20 -2.46
C THR A 311 -26.80 -1.83 -2.92
N SER A 312 -25.48 -1.64 -2.95
CA SER A 312 -24.84 -0.44 -3.49
C SER A 312 -24.77 -0.39 -5.02
N LEU A 313 -25.01 -1.53 -5.69
CA LEU A 313 -24.72 -1.71 -7.11
C LEU A 313 -25.64 -0.88 -8.00
N ASP A 314 -25.05 -0.30 -9.03
CA ASP A 314 -25.70 0.48 -10.08
C ASP A 314 -25.90 -0.44 -11.30
N TYR A 315 -27.15 -0.81 -11.57
CA TYR A 315 -27.49 -1.83 -12.58
C TYR A 315 -27.03 -1.45 -13.99
N ASP A 316 -27.19 -0.17 -14.36
CA ASP A 316 -26.79 0.35 -15.67
C ASP A 316 -25.26 0.28 -15.82
N LEU A 317 -24.54 0.77 -14.81
CA LEU A 317 -23.08 0.70 -14.79
C LEU A 317 -22.56 -0.74 -14.83
N GLN A 318 -23.13 -1.66 -14.06
CA GLN A 318 -22.69 -3.06 -14.04
C GLN A 318 -22.83 -3.73 -15.41
N VAL A 319 -24.01 -3.62 -16.05
CA VAL A 319 -24.23 -4.18 -17.40
C VAL A 319 -23.21 -3.61 -18.39
N GLN A 320 -22.83 -2.35 -18.23
CA GLN A 320 -21.92 -1.64 -19.11
C GLN A 320 -20.44 -1.93 -18.82
N VAL A 321 -20.08 -2.24 -17.56
CA VAL A 321 -18.79 -2.84 -17.20
C VAL A 321 -18.65 -4.21 -17.85
N ASN A 322 -19.64 -5.09 -17.69
CA ASN A 322 -19.62 -6.44 -18.27
C ASN A 322 -19.46 -6.39 -19.80
N CYS A 323 -20.25 -5.57 -20.50
CA CYS A 323 -20.22 -5.55 -21.97
C CYS A 323 -18.95 -4.87 -22.52
N ALA A 324 -18.42 -3.82 -21.87
CA ALA A 324 -17.15 -3.22 -22.28
C ALA A 324 -15.97 -4.18 -22.05
N ALA A 325 -15.96 -4.91 -20.94
CA ALA A 325 -14.92 -5.89 -20.66
C ALA A 325 -14.98 -7.10 -21.61
N SER A 326 -16.19 -7.60 -21.91
CA SER A 326 -16.40 -8.69 -22.87
C SER A 326 -15.98 -8.32 -24.30
N GLU A 327 -16.36 -7.13 -24.79
CA GLU A 327 -15.87 -6.60 -26.08
C GLU A 327 -14.34 -6.43 -26.06
N GLN A 328 -13.77 -5.88 -24.98
CA GLN A 328 -12.33 -5.66 -24.89
C GLN A 328 -11.53 -6.97 -24.85
N LEU A 329 -12.02 -8.02 -24.17
CA LEU A 329 -11.44 -9.37 -24.27
C LEU A 329 -11.58 -9.93 -25.69
N SER A 330 -12.74 -9.77 -26.34
CA SER A 330 -12.94 -10.26 -27.71
C SER A 330 -11.97 -9.60 -28.70
N ARG A 331 -11.69 -8.30 -28.57
CA ARG A 331 -10.72 -7.56 -29.40
C ARG A 331 -9.26 -8.03 -29.23
N VAL A 332 -8.97 -8.80 -28.19
CA VAL A 332 -7.62 -9.30 -27.85
C VAL A 332 -7.51 -10.79 -28.14
N ASN A 333 -8.52 -11.57 -27.75
CA ASN A 333 -8.54 -13.03 -27.80
C ASN A 333 -9.14 -13.58 -29.12
N SER A 334 -9.36 -12.76 -30.16
CA SER A 334 -9.98 -13.16 -31.43
C SER A 334 -9.43 -12.38 -32.63
N ASP A 335 -9.64 -12.88 -33.85
CA ASP A 335 -9.17 -12.24 -35.09
C ASP A 335 -9.73 -10.81 -35.25
N PRO A 336 -8.90 -9.83 -35.66
CA PRO A 336 -9.27 -8.41 -35.64
C PRO A 336 -10.32 -8.06 -36.71
N GLY A 337 -11.60 -8.18 -36.36
CA GLY A 337 -12.72 -7.75 -37.20
C GLY A 337 -14.11 -8.08 -36.68
N GLU A 338 -14.27 -9.11 -35.84
CA GLU A 338 -15.58 -9.47 -35.25
C GLU A 338 -15.78 -8.74 -33.91
N SER A 339 -16.69 -7.76 -33.88
CA SER A 339 -17.32 -7.33 -32.61
C SER A 339 -18.52 -8.25 -32.36
N VAL A 340 -18.59 -8.78 -31.13
CA VAL A 340 -19.59 -9.77 -30.71
C VAL A 340 -20.94 -9.11 -30.37
N LEU A 341 -20.99 -7.78 -30.28
CA LEU A 341 -22.13 -7.05 -29.71
C LEU A 341 -23.00 -6.34 -30.76
N GLU A 342 -24.33 -6.46 -30.60
CA GLU A 342 -25.34 -5.71 -31.35
C GLU A 342 -25.09 -4.18 -31.27
N PRO A 343 -25.10 -3.44 -32.39
CA PRO A 343 -24.88 -1.99 -32.37
C PRO A 343 -25.82 -1.24 -31.44
N ASN A 344 -25.26 -0.34 -30.62
CA ASN A 344 -25.92 0.44 -29.56
C ASN A 344 -26.33 -0.35 -28.29
N SER A 345 -26.07 -1.66 -28.18
CA SER A 345 -26.31 -2.41 -26.93
C SER A 345 -25.34 -2.02 -25.79
N CYS A 346 -24.11 -1.65 -26.14
CA CYS A 346 -23.04 -1.34 -25.20
C CYS A 346 -22.42 0.06 -25.45
N PRO A 347 -23.07 1.16 -25.01
CA PRO A 347 -22.46 2.49 -24.98
C PRO A 347 -21.03 2.54 -24.42
N ALA A 348 -20.70 1.79 -23.35
CA ALA A 348 -19.34 1.79 -22.80
C ALA A 348 -18.29 1.20 -23.77
N ALA A 349 -18.64 0.19 -24.57
CA ALA A 349 -17.74 -0.36 -25.60
C ALA A 349 -17.38 0.64 -26.71
N SER A 350 -18.17 1.70 -26.90
CA SER A 350 -17.86 2.79 -27.84
C SER A 350 -16.82 3.79 -27.31
N LEU A 351 -16.50 3.72 -26.01
CA LEU A 351 -15.46 4.53 -25.36
C LEU A 351 -14.10 3.81 -25.29
N LEU A 352 -14.06 2.50 -25.60
CA LEU A 352 -12.82 1.73 -25.71
C LEU A 352 -11.96 2.27 -26.88
N PRO A 353 -10.71 2.71 -26.62
CA PRO A 353 -9.85 3.27 -27.67
C PRO A 353 -9.44 2.22 -28.70
N THR A 354 -9.12 2.67 -29.92
CA THR A 354 -8.61 1.79 -30.98
C THR A 354 -7.22 1.27 -30.63
N MET A 355 -7.09 -0.04 -30.45
CA MET A 355 -5.79 -0.69 -30.36
C MET A 355 -5.27 -1.01 -31.76
N THR A 356 -4.04 -0.60 -32.08
CA THR A 356 -3.33 -1.13 -33.24
C THR A 356 -2.99 -2.60 -33.01
N SER A 357 -3.34 -3.46 -33.97
CA SER A 357 -3.07 -4.90 -33.97
C SER A 357 -1.60 -5.21 -34.27
N THR A 358 -0.68 -4.68 -33.46
CA THR A 358 0.74 -5.01 -33.47
C THR A 358 0.96 -6.32 -32.73
N ASN A 359 0.63 -7.44 -33.38
CA ASN A 359 0.90 -8.82 -32.95
C ASN A 359 0.71 -9.06 -31.44
N LEU A 360 -0.51 -8.84 -30.94
CA LEU A 360 -0.96 -9.47 -29.69
C LEU A 360 -0.72 -10.97 -29.85
N GLY A 361 0.14 -11.56 -29.00
CA GLY A 361 0.63 -12.93 -29.19
C GLY A 361 -0.53 -13.92 -29.21
N SER A 362 -0.70 -14.65 -30.33
CA SER A 362 -1.89 -15.48 -30.64
C SER A 362 -2.23 -16.58 -29.63
N ASP A 363 -1.31 -16.85 -28.70
CA ASP A 363 -1.30 -18.02 -27.84
C ASP A 363 -1.59 -17.64 -26.36
N LEU A 364 -1.65 -16.33 -26.04
CA LEU A 364 -2.05 -15.81 -24.74
C LEU A 364 -3.52 -15.38 -24.73
N GLN A 365 -4.32 -16.05 -23.89
CA GLN A 365 -5.66 -15.62 -23.53
C GLN A 365 -5.58 -14.75 -22.27
N PHE A 366 -6.25 -13.60 -22.27
CA PHE A 366 -6.30 -12.70 -21.11
C PHE A 366 -7.64 -12.81 -20.37
N GLY A 367 -7.57 -12.76 -19.03
CA GLY A 367 -8.71 -12.48 -18.14
C GLY A 367 -8.67 -11.04 -17.60
N PHE A 368 -9.71 -10.62 -16.88
CA PHE A 368 -9.80 -9.29 -16.27
C PHE A 368 -10.54 -9.34 -14.93
N ARG A 369 -10.25 -8.36 -14.08
CA ARG A 369 -11.08 -8.03 -12.90
C ARG A 369 -11.25 -6.52 -12.81
N ALA A 370 -12.48 -6.03 -12.69
CA ALA A 370 -12.83 -4.62 -12.76
C ALA A 370 -13.79 -4.21 -11.64
N ALA A 371 -13.48 -3.10 -10.97
CA ALA A 371 -14.31 -2.51 -9.91
C ALA A 371 -14.49 -1.02 -10.15
N VAL A 372 -15.69 -0.51 -9.90
CA VAL A 372 -15.98 0.93 -9.86
C VAL A 372 -16.61 1.28 -8.51
N ILE A 373 -16.00 2.21 -7.78
CA ILE A 373 -16.47 2.65 -6.46
C ILE A 373 -16.72 4.17 -6.41
N ASP A 374 -17.58 4.58 -5.49
CA ASP A 374 -17.77 5.98 -5.11
C ASP A 374 -16.92 6.30 -3.85
N PRO A 375 -15.80 7.06 -3.97
CA PRO A 375 -14.89 7.30 -2.86
C PRO A 375 -15.46 8.19 -1.76
N THR A 376 -16.59 8.87 -2.02
CA THR A 376 -17.22 9.80 -1.07
C THR A 376 -18.01 9.08 0.02
N ASN A 377 -18.44 7.84 -0.23
CA ASN A 377 -19.30 7.04 0.63
C ASN A 377 -18.90 5.55 0.72
N GLY A 378 -17.84 5.14 0.00
CA GLY A 378 -17.29 3.78 0.01
C GLY A 378 -18.11 2.76 -0.77
N GLN A 379 -19.15 3.16 -1.50
CA GLN A 379 -20.05 2.24 -2.19
C GLN A 379 -19.40 1.60 -3.43
N VAL A 380 -19.49 0.28 -3.52
CA VAL A 380 -19.13 -0.47 -4.73
C VAL A 380 -20.29 -0.37 -5.72
N LEU A 381 -20.09 0.36 -6.82
CA LEU A 381 -21.13 0.62 -7.80
C LEU A 381 -21.20 -0.46 -8.89
N ALA A 382 -20.07 -1.07 -9.22
CA ALA A 382 -19.98 -2.23 -10.10
C ALA A 382 -18.73 -3.06 -9.79
N LEU A 383 -18.83 -4.37 -10.01
CA LEU A 383 -17.76 -5.34 -9.76
C LEU A 383 -17.93 -6.56 -10.69
N ALA A 384 -16.88 -6.92 -11.45
CA ALA A 384 -16.91 -8.03 -12.41
C ALA A 384 -15.54 -8.68 -12.59
N ALA A 385 -15.51 -9.99 -12.75
CA ALA A 385 -14.38 -10.75 -13.28
C ALA A 385 -14.78 -11.54 -14.54
N ASP A 386 -13.80 -12.03 -15.30
CA ASP A 386 -14.05 -13.06 -16.33
C ASP A 386 -14.24 -14.46 -15.73
N ARG A 387 -13.75 -14.68 -14.50
CA ARG A 387 -13.84 -15.94 -13.76
C ARG A 387 -14.56 -15.77 -12.42
N PRO A 388 -15.61 -16.55 -12.13
CA PRO A 388 -16.33 -16.46 -10.86
C PRO A 388 -15.44 -16.87 -9.68
N ASN A 389 -15.67 -16.25 -8.53
CA ASN A 389 -14.98 -16.49 -7.26
C ASN A 389 -13.49 -16.07 -7.19
N GLU A 390 -12.87 -15.58 -8.27
CA GLU A 390 -11.51 -15.03 -8.23
C GLU A 390 -11.46 -13.53 -7.87
N ILE A 391 -12.60 -12.86 -7.72
CA ILE A 391 -12.71 -11.39 -7.66
C ILE A 391 -11.91 -10.72 -6.52
N LEU A 392 -11.73 -11.41 -5.38
CA LEU A 392 -10.96 -10.92 -4.22
C LEU A 392 -9.55 -11.51 -4.12
N THR A 393 -9.13 -12.36 -5.05
CA THR A 393 -7.77 -12.92 -5.07
C THR A 393 -6.74 -11.78 -5.16
N PRO A 394 -5.77 -11.69 -4.24
CA PRO A 394 -4.68 -10.72 -4.34
C PRO A 394 -3.80 -11.00 -5.55
N GLU A 395 -3.45 -9.95 -6.30
CA GLU A 395 -2.57 -10.04 -7.48
C GLU A 395 -1.36 -9.13 -7.30
N GLU A 396 -0.27 -9.42 -8.01
CA GLU A 396 0.97 -8.65 -7.91
C GLU A 396 0.77 -7.18 -8.32
N THR A 397 1.15 -6.23 -7.47
CA THR A 397 0.93 -4.80 -7.70
C THR A 397 1.85 -4.21 -8.76
N GLY A 398 3.05 -4.78 -8.89
CA GLY A 398 4.16 -4.14 -9.59
C GLY A 398 4.33 -2.68 -9.16
N THR A 399 4.53 -1.78 -10.13
CA THR A 399 4.70 -0.33 -9.90
C THR A 399 3.46 0.39 -9.35
N LEU A 400 2.29 -0.26 -9.17
CA LEU A 400 1.08 0.39 -8.63
C LEU A 400 1.26 0.95 -7.22
N ILE A 401 2.29 0.49 -6.49
CA ILE A 401 2.66 1.00 -5.16
C ILE A 401 3.39 2.36 -5.19
N ASN A 402 3.94 2.78 -6.34
CA ASN A 402 4.84 3.94 -6.44
C ASN A 402 4.24 5.25 -5.86
N PRO A 403 2.96 5.63 -6.05
CA PRO A 403 2.41 6.85 -5.45
C PRO A 403 2.53 6.88 -3.93
N PHE A 404 2.47 5.74 -3.24
CA PHE A 404 2.55 5.66 -1.77
C PHE A 404 4.01 5.80 -1.28
N ILE A 405 5.00 5.42 -2.09
CA ILE A 405 6.43 5.71 -1.85
C ILE A 405 6.65 7.23 -1.88
N TYR A 406 6.24 7.91 -2.96
CA TYR A 406 6.42 9.36 -3.09
C TYR A 406 5.59 10.15 -2.07
N LEU A 407 4.36 9.70 -1.75
CA LEU A 407 3.54 10.26 -0.68
C LEU A 407 4.25 10.20 0.69
N THR A 408 4.90 9.08 1.00
CA THR A 408 5.73 8.95 2.21
C THR A 408 6.87 9.98 2.18
N GLY A 409 7.42 10.29 1.00
CA GLY A 409 8.40 11.36 0.78
C GLY A 409 7.84 12.75 1.09
N PHE A 410 6.60 13.04 0.70
CA PHE A 410 5.94 14.31 1.01
C PHE A 410 5.74 14.51 2.51
N THR A 411 5.47 13.44 3.28
CA THR A 411 5.44 13.52 4.76
C THR A 411 6.80 13.86 5.40
N ARG A 412 7.90 13.84 4.63
CA ARG A 412 9.28 14.10 5.07
C ARG A 412 9.93 15.30 4.36
N GLY A 413 9.14 16.13 3.67
CA GLY A 413 9.62 17.37 3.06
C GLY A 413 10.21 17.24 1.65
N LEU A 414 10.00 16.10 0.97
CA LEU A 414 10.08 16.07 -0.49
C LEU A 414 8.81 16.72 -1.08
N GLY A 415 8.83 17.08 -2.35
CA GLY A 415 7.66 17.61 -3.06
C GLY A 415 7.74 17.37 -4.57
N PRO A 416 6.71 17.74 -5.35
CA PRO A 416 6.69 17.57 -6.81
C PRO A 416 7.92 18.15 -7.53
N ALA A 417 8.49 19.24 -6.99
CA ALA A 417 9.70 19.89 -7.48
C ALA A 417 11.02 19.14 -7.19
N THR A 418 11.05 18.18 -6.27
CA THR A 418 12.31 17.58 -5.80
C THR A 418 13.12 16.98 -6.95
N LEU A 419 14.37 17.42 -7.09
CA LEU A 419 15.34 16.82 -8.01
C LEU A 419 15.68 15.38 -7.58
N LEU A 420 15.46 14.43 -8.48
CA LEU A 420 15.86 13.03 -8.40
C LEU A 420 16.74 12.69 -9.62
N TRP A 421 17.47 11.58 -9.58
CA TRP A 421 18.38 11.18 -10.66
C TRP A 421 17.96 9.82 -11.25
N ASP A 422 17.34 9.84 -12.42
CA ASP A 422 17.02 8.62 -13.16
C ASP A 422 18.26 8.10 -13.90
N ILE A 423 19.07 7.32 -13.18
CA ILE A 423 20.36 6.76 -13.60
C ILE A 423 20.46 5.27 -13.18
N PRO A 424 21.34 4.44 -13.79
CA PRO A 424 21.50 3.04 -13.41
C PRO A 424 22.21 2.84 -12.06
N ASP A 425 21.80 1.78 -11.34
CA ASP A 425 22.41 1.37 -10.06
C ASP A 425 23.71 0.58 -10.31
N GLY A 426 24.81 1.30 -10.49
CA GLY A 426 26.08 0.73 -10.92
C GLY A 426 26.17 0.63 -12.44
N ILE A 427 27.37 0.28 -12.93
CA ILE A 427 27.66 0.26 -14.38
C ILE A 427 28.41 -1.02 -14.72
N GLU A 428 27.64 -2.05 -15.08
CA GLU A 428 28.10 -3.03 -16.07
C GLU A 428 27.73 -2.49 -17.45
N ASN A 429 28.69 -2.51 -18.39
CA ASN A 429 28.67 -1.64 -19.58
C ASN A 429 27.53 -1.89 -20.61
N GLU A 430 26.68 -2.89 -20.40
CA GLU A 430 25.64 -3.31 -21.34
C GLU A 430 24.24 -2.73 -21.00
N GLN A 431 24.05 -2.13 -19.82
CA GLN A 431 22.75 -1.56 -19.40
C GLN A 431 22.60 -0.04 -19.61
N ALA A 432 23.62 0.63 -20.14
CA ALA A 432 23.66 2.09 -20.29
C ALA A 432 23.09 2.58 -21.65
N GLU A 433 22.09 1.91 -22.22
CA GLU A 433 21.45 2.37 -23.46
C GLU A 433 20.63 3.65 -23.20
N GLY A 434 20.96 4.72 -23.94
CA GLY A 434 20.56 6.11 -23.66
C GLY A 434 19.07 6.47 -23.77
N ASN A 435 18.18 5.48 -23.92
CA ASN A 435 16.72 5.66 -23.93
C ASN A 435 16.04 5.15 -22.64
N MET A 436 16.74 4.48 -21.73
CA MET A 436 16.15 3.96 -20.48
C MET A 436 16.24 4.95 -19.31
N TYR A 437 17.25 5.82 -19.29
CA TYR A 437 17.62 6.65 -18.14
C TYR A 437 17.70 8.14 -18.50
N HIS A 438 16.89 8.96 -17.83
CA HIS A 438 16.63 10.36 -18.17
C HIS A 438 17.53 11.36 -17.43
N GLY A 439 18.31 10.91 -16.44
CA GLY A 439 19.21 11.77 -15.67
C GLY A 439 18.48 12.63 -14.64
N PRO A 440 18.89 13.91 -14.43
CA PRO A 440 18.27 14.78 -13.44
C PRO A 440 16.85 15.17 -13.85
N ILE A 441 15.86 14.83 -13.02
CA ILE A 441 14.44 15.11 -13.27
C ILE A 441 13.72 15.52 -11.99
N ARG A 442 12.61 16.25 -12.12
CA ARG A 442 11.69 16.51 -10.99
C ARG A 442 10.89 15.25 -10.64
N LEU A 443 10.59 15.10 -9.34
CA LEU A 443 9.75 14.05 -8.77
C LEU A 443 8.37 13.95 -9.46
N ARG A 444 7.76 15.08 -9.88
CA ARG A 444 6.57 15.10 -10.75
C ARG A 444 6.73 14.21 -11.98
N ILE A 445 7.81 14.39 -12.73
CA ILE A 445 8.06 13.69 -13.99
C ILE A 445 8.35 12.20 -13.71
N ALA A 446 9.10 11.91 -12.64
CA ALA A 446 9.38 10.54 -12.21
C ALA A 446 8.12 9.73 -11.87
N LEU A 447 7.20 10.30 -11.09
CA LEU A 447 5.94 9.65 -10.73
C LEU A 447 4.95 9.61 -11.90
N ALA A 448 4.86 10.67 -12.72
CA ALA A 448 3.93 10.71 -13.85
C ALA A 448 4.28 9.71 -14.97
N ASN A 449 5.57 9.47 -15.22
CA ASN A 449 6.04 8.52 -16.24
C ASN A 449 6.41 7.13 -15.67
N ASP A 450 6.31 6.96 -14.35
CA ASP A 450 6.55 5.72 -13.60
C ASP A 450 8.00 5.21 -13.59
N TYR A 451 8.97 6.13 -13.61
CA TYR A 451 10.39 5.79 -13.62
C TYR A 451 10.83 5.14 -12.29
N LEU A 452 11.41 3.94 -12.39
CA LEU A 452 11.74 3.09 -11.24
C LEU A 452 12.96 3.59 -10.44
N SER A 453 14.04 4.05 -11.08
CA SER A 453 15.26 4.45 -10.35
C SER A 453 15.04 5.59 -9.34
N PRO A 454 14.30 6.66 -9.68
CA PRO A 454 13.88 7.67 -8.70
C PRO A 454 12.98 7.12 -7.57
N ALA A 455 12.10 6.16 -7.86
CA ALA A 455 11.24 5.55 -6.84
C ALA A 455 12.07 4.71 -5.84
N VAL A 456 13.07 3.96 -6.32
CA VAL A 456 14.03 3.21 -5.49
C VAL A 456 14.86 4.16 -4.63
N GLN A 457 15.31 5.30 -5.15
CA GLN A 457 16.02 6.32 -4.36
C GLN A 457 15.16 6.89 -3.23
N VAL A 458 13.91 7.24 -3.52
CA VAL A 458 12.96 7.75 -2.51
C VAL A 458 12.63 6.67 -1.47
N LEU A 459 12.40 5.41 -1.88
CA LEU A 459 12.18 4.29 -0.96
C LEU A 459 13.40 4.02 -0.07
N THR A 460 14.61 4.11 -0.62
CA THR A 460 15.88 3.96 0.12
C THR A 460 16.08 5.08 1.14
N GLN A 461 15.75 6.32 0.78
CA GLN A 461 15.85 7.49 1.67
C GLN A 461 14.86 7.44 2.85
N LEU A 462 13.68 6.84 2.65
CA LEU A 462 12.59 6.82 3.62
C LEU A 462 12.54 5.55 4.46
N GLY A 463 12.96 4.41 3.90
CA GLY A 463 12.90 3.08 4.50
C GLY A 463 11.52 2.42 4.37
N ILE A 464 11.53 1.14 4.00
CA ILE A 464 10.36 0.25 3.80
C ILE A 464 9.29 0.40 4.91
N GLU A 465 9.71 0.36 6.17
CA GLU A 465 8.83 0.47 7.34
C GLU A 465 8.01 1.76 7.44
N ASN A 466 8.48 2.86 6.84
CA ASN A 466 7.70 4.09 6.77
C ASN A 466 6.66 4.02 5.63
N THR A 467 7.07 3.53 4.46
CA THR A 467 6.20 3.34 3.29
C THR A 467 5.03 2.41 3.58
N ILE A 468 5.28 1.26 4.23
CA ILE A 468 4.23 0.30 4.59
C ILE A 468 3.26 0.89 5.61
N ARG A 469 3.75 1.68 6.56
CA ARG A 469 2.88 2.35 7.55
C ARG A 469 1.94 3.33 6.86
N THR A 470 2.42 4.08 5.88
CA THR A 470 1.60 4.95 5.04
C THR A 470 0.63 4.13 4.18
N ALA A 471 1.08 3.11 3.46
CA ALA A 471 0.22 2.29 2.60
C ALA A 471 -0.93 1.60 3.38
N ARG A 472 -0.64 1.04 4.56
CA ARG A 472 -1.64 0.45 5.45
C ARG A 472 -2.64 1.47 6.01
N GLN A 473 -2.22 2.73 6.24
CA GLN A 473 -3.15 3.81 6.64
C GLN A 473 -4.14 4.16 5.52
N LEU A 474 -3.79 3.97 4.25
CA LEU A 474 -4.69 4.14 3.10
C LEU A 474 -5.51 2.86 2.77
N GLY A 475 -5.38 1.80 3.57
CA GLY A 475 -6.19 0.57 3.43
C GLY A 475 -5.48 -0.61 2.75
N LEU A 476 -4.21 -0.48 2.33
CA LEU A 476 -3.44 -1.59 1.77
C LEU A 476 -2.88 -2.48 2.88
N THR A 477 -3.76 -3.30 3.46
CA THR A 477 -3.50 -4.05 4.69
C THR A 477 -2.55 -5.24 4.51
N ASN A 478 -2.63 -5.92 3.37
CA ASN A 478 -1.88 -7.16 3.10
C ASN A 478 -0.36 -6.95 2.86
N LEU A 479 0.08 -5.71 2.60
CA LEU A 479 1.49 -5.40 2.33
C LEU A 479 2.39 -5.61 3.56
N ASN A 480 3.57 -6.19 3.35
CA ASN A 480 4.57 -6.53 4.38
C ASN A 480 5.99 -6.09 3.96
N SER A 481 6.99 -6.25 4.85
CA SER A 481 8.36 -5.73 4.61
C SER A 481 9.01 -6.35 3.36
N SER A 482 8.99 -7.67 3.27
CA SER A 482 9.51 -8.45 2.13
C SER A 482 8.89 -8.04 0.79
N SER A 483 7.61 -7.66 0.76
CA SER A 483 6.94 -7.14 -0.45
C SER A 483 7.57 -5.88 -1.04
N LEU A 484 8.30 -5.07 -0.26
CA LEU A 484 9.04 -3.91 -0.77
C LEU A 484 10.55 -4.13 -0.87
N GLU A 485 11.07 -5.27 -0.38
CA GLU A 485 12.49 -5.61 -0.49
C GLU A 485 12.87 -5.89 -1.94
N GLN A 486 12.05 -6.65 -2.69
CA GLN A 486 12.23 -6.87 -4.14
C GLN A 486 12.43 -5.57 -4.95
N ILE A 487 11.64 -4.53 -4.62
CA ILE A 487 11.69 -3.22 -5.31
C ILE A 487 13.04 -2.53 -5.05
N LEU A 488 13.62 -2.67 -3.85
CA LEU A 488 14.94 -2.12 -3.53
C LEU A 488 16.09 -2.95 -4.10
N THR A 489 15.99 -4.28 -4.07
CA THR A 489 17.06 -5.17 -4.54
C THR A 489 17.12 -5.29 -6.06
N ARG A 490 16.02 -4.95 -6.76
CA ARG A 490 15.82 -5.18 -8.20
C ARG A 490 16.11 -6.63 -8.62
N ASN A 491 15.88 -7.58 -7.72
CA ASN A 491 16.09 -9.00 -7.97
C ASN A 491 14.82 -9.80 -7.64
N ASN A 492 14.64 -10.94 -8.30
CA ASN A 492 13.51 -11.84 -8.13
C ASN A 492 13.65 -12.70 -6.83
N GLU A 493 14.20 -12.14 -5.76
CA GLU A 493 14.43 -12.82 -4.48
C GLU A 493 13.55 -12.19 -3.39
N GLY A 494 12.38 -12.79 -3.14
CA GLY A 494 11.40 -12.34 -2.14
C GLY A 494 9.99 -12.77 -2.52
N GLU A 495 9.01 -12.42 -1.68
CA GLU A 495 7.58 -12.53 -2.02
C GLU A 495 7.09 -11.20 -2.61
N PRO A 496 6.35 -11.18 -3.74
CA PRO A 496 5.92 -9.93 -4.37
C PRO A 496 4.92 -9.14 -3.53
N ALA A 497 4.83 -7.84 -3.81
CA ALA A 497 3.74 -7.02 -3.29
C ALA A 497 2.43 -7.46 -3.95
N GLN A 498 1.46 -7.90 -3.15
CA GLN A 498 0.14 -8.31 -3.62
C GLN A 498 -0.97 -7.53 -2.89
N ILE A 499 -2.01 -7.13 -3.62
CA ILE A 499 -3.24 -6.53 -3.06
C ILE A 499 -4.45 -7.05 -3.85
N ASN A 500 -5.64 -7.05 -3.23
CA ASN A 500 -6.87 -7.33 -3.98
C ASN A 500 -7.42 -6.07 -4.68
N LEU A 501 -8.33 -6.29 -5.62
CA LEU A 501 -8.93 -5.25 -6.46
C LEU A 501 -9.66 -4.14 -5.66
N LEU A 502 -10.28 -4.49 -4.53
CA LEU A 502 -11.01 -3.54 -3.69
C LEU A 502 -10.08 -2.76 -2.76
N GLU A 503 -9.01 -3.37 -2.22
CA GLU A 503 -7.92 -2.65 -1.55
C GLU A 503 -7.32 -1.59 -2.48
N ALA A 504 -7.04 -1.95 -3.74
CA ALA A 504 -6.53 -1.03 -4.76
C ALA A 504 -7.52 0.13 -5.00
N ALA A 505 -8.81 -0.17 -5.20
CA ALA A 505 -9.84 0.85 -5.41
C ALA A 505 -10.00 1.79 -4.20
N GLN A 506 -9.99 1.26 -2.97
CA GLN A 506 -10.10 2.07 -1.75
C GLN A 506 -8.89 2.98 -1.54
N ALA A 507 -7.66 2.47 -1.68
CA ALA A 507 -6.45 3.26 -1.44
C ALA A 507 -6.26 4.41 -2.44
N TYR A 508 -6.64 4.21 -3.70
CA TYR A 508 -6.73 5.29 -4.68
C TYR A 508 -7.97 6.17 -4.47
N GLY A 509 -9.04 5.63 -3.86
CA GLY A 509 -10.19 6.40 -3.38
C GLY A 509 -9.87 7.40 -2.29
N VAL A 510 -8.91 7.12 -1.41
CA VAL A 510 -8.38 8.10 -0.45
C VAL A 510 -7.77 9.31 -1.17
N LEU A 511 -7.06 9.10 -2.28
CA LEU A 511 -6.51 10.20 -3.08
C LEU A 511 -7.66 10.99 -3.75
N ALA A 512 -8.63 10.28 -4.33
CA ALA A 512 -9.81 10.87 -4.95
C ALA A 512 -10.63 11.77 -4.00
N SER A 513 -10.77 11.37 -2.72
CA SER A 513 -11.54 12.07 -1.68
C SER A 513 -10.76 13.15 -0.91
N GLN A 514 -9.58 13.57 -1.39
CA GLN A 514 -8.65 14.49 -0.70
C GLN A 514 -8.21 14.02 0.70
N GLY A 515 -8.07 12.71 0.90
CA GLY A 515 -7.43 12.11 2.08
C GLY A 515 -8.36 11.36 3.04
N SER A 516 -9.63 11.17 2.67
CA SER A 516 -10.64 10.54 3.53
C SER A 516 -10.98 9.11 3.10
N LEU A 517 -10.65 8.12 3.93
CA LEU A 517 -11.05 6.72 3.72
C LEU A 517 -12.48 6.53 4.23
N THR A 518 -13.42 6.23 3.33
CA THR A 518 -14.84 6.07 3.67
C THR A 518 -15.34 4.67 3.36
N GLY A 519 -16.14 4.09 4.25
CA GLY A 519 -16.73 2.76 4.07
C GLY A 519 -17.34 2.18 5.36
N LEU A 520 -17.69 0.90 5.35
CA LEU A 520 -18.24 0.19 6.51
C LEU A 520 -17.14 -0.08 7.54
N LEU A 521 -17.39 0.21 8.82
CA LEU A 521 -16.48 -0.16 9.90
C LEU A 521 -16.55 -1.67 10.16
N GLY A 522 -15.45 -2.39 9.95
CA GLY A 522 -15.32 -3.81 10.30
C GLY A 522 -15.06 -4.02 11.80
N GLU A 523 -15.17 -5.28 12.25
CA GLU A 523 -14.88 -5.65 13.64
C GLU A 523 -13.41 -5.40 14.04
N GLU A 524 -13.18 -5.19 15.34
CA GLU A 524 -11.85 -4.91 15.89
C GLU A 524 -10.97 -6.17 15.84
N THR A 525 -10.07 -6.21 14.86
CA THR A 525 -9.16 -7.34 14.61
C THR A 525 -7.73 -6.93 14.98
N ALA A 526 -7.16 -7.62 15.97
CA ALA A 526 -5.81 -7.39 16.50
C ALA A 526 -5.48 -5.93 16.89
N GLY A 527 -6.48 -5.15 17.32
CA GLY A 527 -6.32 -3.71 17.65
C GLY A 527 -6.39 -2.79 16.43
N SER A 528 -6.99 -3.25 15.33
CA SER A 528 -7.28 -2.45 14.14
C SER A 528 -8.74 -2.58 13.74
N ASN A 529 -9.37 -1.46 13.36
CA ASN A 529 -10.74 -1.43 12.85
C ASN A 529 -10.67 -1.04 11.36
N PRO A 530 -10.62 -2.02 10.45
CA PRO A 530 -10.54 -1.77 9.01
C PRO A 530 -11.81 -1.10 8.51
N ILE A 531 -11.70 -0.32 7.44
CA ILE A 531 -12.82 0.26 6.73
C ILE A 531 -13.00 -0.53 5.43
N GLN A 532 -14.08 -1.30 5.35
CA GLN A 532 -14.41 -2.16 4.20
C GLN A 532 -15.27 -1.40 3.17
N PRO A 533 -15.28 -1.80 1.89
CA PRO A 533 -16.21 -1.26 0.90
C PRO A 533 -17.67 -1.54 1.28
N VAL A 534 -18.57 -0.61 0.96
CA VAL A 534 -20.01 -0.77 1.21
C VAL A 534 -20.66 -1.48 0.02
N THR A 535 -21.16 -2.70 0.24
CA THR A 535 -21.89 -3.52 -0.75
C THR A 535 -23.39 -3.64 -0.43
N LEU A 536 -23.74 -3.69 0.85
CA LEU A 536 -25.10 -3.68 1.37
C LEU A 536 -25.54 -2.27 1.77
N LEU A 537 -26.76 -1.87 1.40
CA LEU A 537 -27.38 -0.63 1.90
C LEU A 537 -28.52 -0.90 2.88
N ARG A 538 -29.38 -1.89 2.61
CA ARG A 538 -30.53 -2.21 3.47
C ARG A 538 -30.95 -3.67 3.32
N VAL A 539 -31.41 -4.27 4.41
CA VAL A 539 -32.04 -5.59 4.45
C VAL A 539 -33.33 -5.49 5.24
N GLU A 540 -34.42 -5.98 4.67
CA GLU A 540 -35.73 -6.05 5.32
C GLU A 540 -36.45 -7.35 5.00
N THR A 541 -37.41 -7.77 5.82
CA THR A 541 -38.32 -8.86 5.47
C THR A 541 -39.36 -8.39 4.46
N VAL A 542 -39.98 -9.30 3.71
CA VAL A 542 -41.13 -9.01 2.83
C VAL A 542 -42.36 -8.45 3.57
N GLN A 543 -42.34 -8.45 4.91
CA GLN A 543 -43.35 -7.84 5.78
C GLN A 543 -42.97 -6.40 6.23
N GLY A 544 -41.82 -5.88 5.78
CA GLY A 544 -41.34 -4.52 6.09
C GLY A 544 -40.55 -4.38 7.39
N GLN A 545 -40.13 -5.48 8.03
CA GLN A 545 -39.24 -5.42 9.19
C GLN A 545 -37.79 -5.19 8.71
N ILE A 546 -37.24 -4.02 9.00
CA ILE A 546 -35.84 -3.69 8.71
C ILE A 546 -34.93 -4.45 9.67
N LEU A 547 -33.90 -5.11 9.11
CA LEU A 547 -32.86 -5.86 9.85
C LEU A 547 -31.49 -5.14 9.80
N TYR A 548 -31.25 -4.35 8.75
CA TYR A 548 -30.01 -3.61 8.50
C TYR A 548 -30.35 -2.38 7.63
N ASP A 549 -29.85 -1.18 7.95
CA ASP A 549 -30.08 0.02 7.13
C ASP A 549 -28.96 1.05 7.30
N CYS A 550 -28.12 1.23 6.27
CA CYS A 550 -27.05 2.23 6.23
C CYS A 550 -27.56 3.68 6.10
N GLY A 551 -28.85 3.91 5.87
CA GLY A 551 -29.49 5.21 6.06
C GLY A 551 -29.78 5.54 7.52
N ASN A 552 -29.56 4.61 8.46
CA ASN A 552 -29.83 4.78 9.89
C ASN A 552 -28.74 4.11 10.75
N GLU A 553 -27.77 4.91 11.21
CA GLU A 553 -26.63 4.49 12.06
C GLU A 553 -27.02 3.76 13.37
N GLN A 554 -28.30 3.67 13.71
CA GLN A 554 -28.81 2.88 14.84
C GLN A 554 -29.19 1.43 14.48
N ILE A 555 -29.15 1.02 13.20
CA ILE A 555 -29.60 -0.29 12.72
C ILE A 555 -28.48 -1.01 11.95
N ASN A 556 -27.54 -1.59 12.70
CA ASN A 556 -26.55 -2.59 12.27
C ASN A 556 -25.58 -2.21 11.13
N CYS A 557 -25.68 -1.00 10.56
CA CYS A 557 -24.71 -0.46 9.61
C CYS A 557 -24.03 0.79 10.17
N ARG A 558 -22.70 0.82 10.16
CA ARG A 558 -21.87 1.95 10.60
C ARG A 558 -20.87 2.32 9.52
N VAL A 559 -21.28 3.21 8.62
CA VAL A 559 -20.37 3.83 7.65
C VAL A 559 -19.56 4.91 8.37
N GLU A 560 -18.23 4.84 8.32
CA GLU A 560 -17.34 5.88 8.80
C GLU A 560 -16.57 6.53 7.64
N SER A 561 -16.31 7.83 7.76
CA SER A 561 -15.30 8.52 6.96
C SER A 561 -14.16 8.95 7.89
N ARG A 562 -12.95 8.47 7.60
CA ARG A 562 -11.75 8.65 8.42
C ARG A 562 -10.73 9.47 7.64
N PRO A 563 -10.36 10.69 8.08
CA PRO A 563 -9.24 11.42 7.49
C PRO A 563 -7.95 10.66 7.82
N VAL A 564 -7.37 9.99 6.82
CA VAL A 564 -6.13 9.21 6.94
C VAL A 564 -4.94 9.94 6.33
N LEU A 565 -5.20 10.93 5.48
CA LEU A 565 -4.22 11.82 4.87
C LEU A 565 -4.76 13.26 4.91
N SER A 566 -3.87 14.26 4.89
CA SER A 566 -4.28 15.67 4.83
C SER A 566 -4.62 16.10 3.39
N GLU A 567 -5.49 17.10 3.25
CA GLU A 567 -5.94 17.58 1.94
C GLU A 567 -4.78 18.06 1.06
N GLU A 568 -3.76 18.68 1.66
CA GLU A 568 -2.57 19.20 0.98
C GLU A 568 -1.72 18.07 0.41
N LEU A 569 -1.46 17.02 1.20
CA LEU A 569 -0.68 15.85 0.76
C LEU A 569 -1.42 15.06 -0.33
N ALA A 570 -2.74 14.89 -0.19
CA ALA A 570 -3.58 14.30 -1.23
C ALA A 570 -3.58 15.17 -2.49
N TYR A 571 -3.64 16.50 -2.35
CA TYR A 571 -3.59 17.44 -3.47
C TYR A 571 -2.26 17.37 -4.22
N LEU A 572 -1.10 17.27 -3.55
CA LEU A 572 0.19 17.12 -4.24
C LEU A 572 0.25 15.85 -5.10
N VAL A 573 -0.24 14.72 -4.59
CA VAL A 573 -0.30 13.46 -5.38
C VAL A 573 -1.29 13.60 -6.54
N ASN A 574 -2.48 14.14 -6.31
CA ASN A 574 -3.48 14.36 -7.36
C ASN A 574 -2.97 15.33 -8.44
N ASN A 575 -2.26 16.38 -8.06
CA ASN A 575 -1.73 17.39 -8.98
C ASN A 575 -0.58 16.85 -9.86
N ILE A 576 0.09 15.76 -9.46
CA ILE A 576 0.97 14.99 -10.36
C ILE A 576 0.15 13.98 -11.17
N LEU A 577 -0.66 13.15 -10.51
CA LEU A 577 -1.38 12.06 -11.16
C LEU A 577 -2.52 12.52 -12.11
N SER A 578 -2.90 13.81 -12.12
CA SER A 578 -3.83 14.39 -13.09
C SER A 578 -3.17 15.35 -14.09
N ASP A 579 -1.84 15.39 -14.16
CA ASP A 579 -1.09 16.17 -15.15
C ASP A 579 -0.90 15.35 -16.43
N GLU A 580 -1.68 15.66 -17.46
CA GLU A 580 -1.59 15.00 -18.76
C GLU A 580 -0.24 15.29 -19.44
N ASN A 581 0.24 16.54 -19.36
CA ASN A 581 1.51 16.96 -19.97
C ASN A 581 2.71 16.19 -19.38
N ALA A 582 2.70 15.96 -18.06
CA ALA A 582 3.77 15.25 -17.37
C ALA A 582 3.91 13.78 -17.78
N ARG A 583 2.88 13.17 -18.39
CA ARG A 583 2.88 11.77 -18.87
C ARG A 583 3.32 11.58 -20.31
N TRP A 584 3.33 12.65 -21.09
CA TRP A 584 3.67 12.58 -22.52
C TRP A 584 5.07 12.00 -22.83
N PRO A 585 6.11 12.14 -21.97
CA PRO A 585 7.41 11.53 -22.22
C PRO A 585 7.40 10.00 -22.37
N SER A 586 6.66 9.24 -21.53
CA SER A 586 6.57 7.78 -21.67
C SER A 586 5.31 7.27 -22.37
N LEU A 587 4.16 7.96 -22.24
CA LEU A 587 2.88 7.49 -22.80
C LEU A 587 2.51 8.15 -24.14
N GLY A 588 3.19 9.22 -24.55
CA GLY A 588 2.85 10.00 -25.74
C GLY A 588 1.53 10.81 -25.61
N HIS A 589 1.10 11.38 -26.73
CA HIS A 589 -0.15 12.13 -26.84
C HIS A 589 -0.85 11.89 -28.19
N PRO A 590 -2.16 11.58 -28.22
CA PRO A 590 -2.99 11.23 -27.07
C PRO A 590 -2.68 9.84 -26.52
N ASN A 591 -2.96 9.61 -25.24
CA ASN A 591 -2.70 8.32 -24.58
C ASN A 591 -3.94 7.74 -23.85
N PHE A 592 -3.80 6.51 -23.34
CA PHE A 592 -4.90 5.77 -22.71
C PHE A 592 -5.45 6.44 -21.43
N LEU A 593 -4.65 7.26 -20.72
CA LEU A 593 -5.06 7.90 -19.47
C LEU A 593 -5.77 9.26 -19.67
N GLU A 594 -5.71 9.83 -20.87
CA GLU A 594 -6.39 11.08 -21.23
C GLU A 594 -7.88 10.85 -21.50
N ILE A 595 -8.73 11.21 -20.53
CA ILE A 595 -10.19 10.95 -20.59
C ILE A 595 -11.03 12.20 -20.92
N GLY A 596 -10.38 13.33 -21.26
CA GLY A 596 -11.06 14.58 -21.64
C GLY A 596 -11.67 15.37 -20.47
N ARG A 597 -11.25 15.07 -19.24
CA ARG A 597 -11.60 15.76 -17.98
C ARG A 597 -10.50 15.49 -16.95
N PRO A 598 -10.33 16.33 -15.91
CA PRO A 598 -9.35 16.07 -14.86
C PRO A 598 -9.57 14.71 -14.19
N ALA A 599 -8.53 13.87 -14.20
CA ALA A 599 -8.55 12.55 -13.57
C ALA A 599 -7.14 12.13 -13.11
N GLY A 600 -7.04 11.66 -11.87
CA GLY A 600 -5.86 10.98 -11.37
C GLY A 600 -5.79 9.58 -11.98
N ALA A 601 -4.63 9.10 -12.42
CA ALA A 601 -4.50 7.70 -12.84
C ALA A 601 -3.06 7.20 -12.81
N LYS A 602 -2.89 5.90 -12.54
CA LYS A 602 -1.61 5.20 -12.46
C LYS A 602 -1.73 3.82 -13.09
N LEU A 603 -0.76 3.48 -13.92
CA LEU A 603 -0.53 2.11 -14.42
C LEU A 603 0.20 1.31 -13.34
N GLY A 604 -0.10 0.02 -13.21
CA GLY A 604 0.71 -0.93 -12.44
C GLY A 604 1.37 -1.90 -13.40
N ILE A 605 2.69 -1.78 -13.57
CA ILE A 605 3.50 -2.62 -14.46
C ILE A 605 4.18 -3.69 -13.61
N VAL A 606 3.95 -4.96 -13.96
CA VAL A 606 4.53 -6.15 -13.32
C VAL A 606 5.73 -6.63 -14.16
N GLU A 607 6.81 -7.12 -13.52
CA GLU A 607 8.06 -7.48 -14.23
C GLU A 607 7.83 -8.56 -15.31
N ASP A 608 6.92 -9.49 -15.05
CA ASP A 608 6.61 -10.57 -15.99
C ASP A 608 5.86 -10.10 -17.26
N THR A 609 5.32 -8.88 -17.25
CA THR A 609 4.50 -8.20 -18.27
C THR A 609 3.21 -8.92 -18.70
N ASN A 610 2.95 -10.14 -18.20
CA ASN A 610 1.77 -10.95 -18.51
C ASN A 610 0.55 -10.48 -17.71
N SER A 611 0.77 -9.77 -16.60
CA SER A 611 -0.26 -9.06 -15.84
C SER A 611 -0.02 -7.56 -15.79
N GLY A 612 -1.07 -6.79 -15.48
CA GLY A 612 -1.00 -5.33 -15.43
C GLY A 612 -2.27 -4.69 -14.88
N TRP A 613 -2.09 -3.53 -14.25
CA TRP A 613 -3.17 -2.73 -13.67
C TRP A 613 -3.33 -1.38 -14.34
N THR A 614 -4.55 -0.85 -14.29
CA THR A 614 -4.80 0.59 -14.31
C THR A 614 -5.78 0.95 -13.21
N VAL A 615 -5.37 1.85 -12.32
CA VAL A 615 -6.26 2.44 -11.31
C VAL A 615 -6.29 3.95 -11.50
N GLY A 616 -7.49 4.51 -11.57
CA GLY A 616 -7.66 5.93 -11.88
C GLY A 616 -9.07 6.43 -11.59
N TYR A 617 -9.16 7.72 -11.35
CA TYR A 617 -10.19 8.31 -10.52
C TYR A 617 -10.46 9.79 -10.86
N THR A 618 -11.71 10.19 -10.68
CA THR A 618 -12.17 11.58 -10.56
C THR A 618 -12.54 11.84 -9.09
N PRO A 619 -12.84 13.08 -8.65
CA PRO A 619 -13.28 13.31 -7.27
C PRO A 619 -14.59 12.57 -6.90
N GLN A 620 -15.33 12.04 -7.89
CA GLN A 620 -16.61 11.34 -7.67
C GLN A 620 -16.57 9.83 -7.94
N ARG A 621 -15.54 9.30 -8.62
CA ARG A 621 -15.48 7.88 -9.06
C ARG A 621 -14.05 7.37 -9.07
N VAL A 622 -13.82 6.17 -8.57
CA VAL A 622 -12.59 5.40 -8.83
C VAL A 622 -12.95 4.19 -9.68
N ALA A 623 -12.18 3.92 -10.72
CA ALA A 623 -12.18 2.65 -11.42
C ALA A 623 -10.81 1.97 -11.23
N ALA A 624 -10.83 0.70 -10.84
CA ALA A 624 -9.67 -0.17 -10.78
C ALA A 624 -9.88 -1.32 -11.76
N VAL A 625 -8.87 -1.60 -12.59
CA VAL A 625 -8.88 -2.69 -13.56
C VAL A 625 -7.55 -3.44 -13.46
N TRP A 626 -7.62 -4.75 -13.31
CA TRP A 626 -6.53 -5.69 -13.49
C TRP A 626 -6.78 -6.56 -14.73
N VAL A 627 -5.71 -6.92 -15.42
CA VAL A 627 -5.69 -7.86 -16.55
C VAL A 627 -4.52 -8.82 -16.36
N GLY A 628 -4.72 -10.11 -16.65
CA GLY A 628 -3.67 -11.12 -16.53
C GLY A 628 -3.82 -12.23 -17.58
N ALA A 629 -2.69 -12.74 -18.07
CA ALA A 629 -2.67 -13.88 -18.98
C ALA A 629 -3.02 -15.19 -18.24
N GLN A 630 -3.83 -16.04 -18.88
CA GLN A 630 -4.34 -17.28 -18.30
C GLN A 630 -3.37 -18.47 -18.44
N ASN A 631 -2.36 -18.36 -19.31
CA ASN A 631 -1.36 -19.39 -19.60
C ASN A 631 0.04 -18.92 -19.18
N GLN A 632 0.83 -19.76 -18.50
CA GLN A 632 2.12 -19.39 -17.90
C GLN A 632 3.32 -19.29 -18.89
N GLU A 633 3.10 -19.30 -20.21
CA GLU A 633 4.19 -19.11 -21.17
C GLU A 633 4.56 -17.62 -21.27
N ARG A 634 5.54 -17.21 -20.45
CA ARG A 634 6.06 -15.84 -20.32
C ARG A 634 6.28 -15.17 -21.69
N ALA A 635 5.49 -14.15 -22.01
CA ALA A 635 5.68 -13.34 -23.21
C ALA A 635 6.87 -12.39 -23.04
N TYR A 636 8.08 -12.87 -23.31
CA TYR A 636 9.29 -12.05 -23.40
C TYR A 636 9.24 -11.11 -24.63
N SER A 637 8.48 -10.02 -24.54
CA SER A 637 8.69 -8.85 -25.39
C SER A 637 9.98 -8.15 -24.93
N LYS A 638 11.01 -8.14 -25.79
CA LYS A 638 12.26 -7.41 -25.51
C LYS A 638 12.12 -5.89 -25.69
N ASP A 639 11.07 -5.46 -26.38
CA ASP A 639 10.90 -4.09 -26.85
C ASP A 639 10.02 -3.29 -25.88
N SER A 640 10.64 -2.82 -24.79
CA SER A 640 10.08 -1.95 -23.74
C SER A 640 9.09 -2.58 -22.74
N VAL A 641 9.43 -2.47 -21.46
CA VAL A 641 8.56 -2.77 -20.30
C VAL A 641 7.27 -1.94 -20.30
N TYR A 642 7.26 -0.78 -20.96
CA TYR A 642 6.10 0.10 -21.06
C TYR A 642 5.09 -0.31 -22.15
N ASP A 643 5.39 -1.28 -23.03
CA ASP A 643 4.44 -1.87 -24.00
C ASP A 643 3.86 -3.23 -23.52
N SER A 644 3.72 -3.41 -22.20
CA SER A 644 2.97 -4.56 -21.67
C SER A 644 1.54 -4.56 -22.24
N THR A 645 1.21 -5.67 -22.90
CA THR A 645 -0.12 -5.90 -23.47
C THR A 645 -1.19 -5.88 -22.38
N ALA A 646 -0.96 -6.53 -21.23
CA ALA A 646 -1.90 -6.52 -20.12
C ALA A 646 -2.17 -5.10 -19.59
N VAL A 647 -1.12 -4.29 -19.41
CA VAL A 647 -1.24 -2.88 -19.01
C VAL A 647 -2.07 -2.09 -20.02
N ARG A 648 -1.79 -2.20 -21.32
CA ARG A 648 -2.56 -1.52 -22.37
C ARG A 648 -4.03 -1.93 -22.43
N ILE A 649 -4.34 -3.21 -22.22
CA ILE A 649 -5.73 -3.71 -22.14
C ILE A 649 -6.43 -3.14 -20.91
N SER A 650 -5.77 -3.17 -19.74
CA SER A 650 -6.33 -2.62 -18.49
C SER A 650 -6.62 -1.11 -18.62
N ALA A 651 -5.74 -0.36 -19.28
CA ALA A 651 -5.89 1.08 -19.49
C ALA A 651 -7.00 1.41 -20.50
N ALA A 652 -7.12 0.63 -21.58
CA ALA A 652 -8.20 0.76 -22.56
C ALA A 652 -9.57 0.50 -21.93
N LEU A 653 -9.70 -0.57 -21.13
CA LEU A 653 -10.91 -0.87 -20.38
C LEU A 653 -11.21 0.20 -19.32
N TRP A 654 -10.23 0.53 -18.47
CA TRP A 654 -10.35 1.56 -17.43
C TRP A 654 -10.88 2.88 -18.00
N ARG A 655 -10.35 3.33 -19.14
CA ARG A 655 -10.78 4.55 -19.84
C ARG A 655 -12.27 4.53 -20.16
N ALA A 656 -12.77 3.43 -20.73
CA ALA A 656 -14.19 3.27 -21.02
C ALA A 656 -15.04 3.28 -19.74
N LEU A 657 -14.61 2.54 -18.71
CA LEU A 657 -15.35 2.44 -17.45
C LEU A 657 -15.43 3.78 -16.71
N VAL A 658 -14.31 4.50 -16.57
CA VAL A 658 -14.26 5.77 -15.83
C VAL A 658 -14.99 6.89 -16.57
N GLN A 659 -14.92 6.93 -17.91
CA GLN A 659 -15.69 7.87 -18.72
C GLN A 659 -17.19 7.60 -18.58
N TYR A 660 -17.60 6.32 -18.65
CA TYR A 660 -19.00 5.94 -18.53
C TYR A 660 -19.57 6.18 -17.12
N ALA A 661 -18.84 5.80 -16.07
CA ALA A 661 -19.24 6.00 -14.67
C ALA A 661 -19.29 7.48 -14.23
N SER A 662 -18.54 8.34 -14.93
CA SER A 662 -18.45 9.78 -14.64
C SER A 662 -19.29 10.66 -15.58
N ARG A 663 -19.99 10.07 -16.57
CA ARG A 663 -20.68 10.80 -17.65
C ARG A 663 -21.72 11.85 -17.16
N GLU A 664 -22.39 11.55 -16.05
CA GLU A 664 -23.41 12.40 -15.41
C GLU A 664 -22.83 13.26 -14.25
N GLN A 665 -21.53 13.11 -13.95
CA GLN A 665 -20.83 13.84 -12.89
C GLN A 665 -20.11 15.07 -13.45
N PRO A 666 -20.08 16.22 -12.75
CA PRO A 666 -19.42 17.44 -13.22
C PRO A 666 -17.93 17.23 -13.45
N ALA A 667 -17.37 17.80 -14.52
CA ALA A 667 -15.96 17.69 -14.89
C ALA A 667 -15.03 18.56 -14.02
N ALA A 668 -15.21 18.51 -12.70
CA ALA A 668 -14.37 19.17 -11.72
C ALA A 668 -13.11 18.33 -11.42
N GLY A 669 -11.97 19.00 -11.29
CA GLY A 669 -10.80 18.46 -10.60
C GLY A 669 -10.82 18.79 -9.11
N TRP A 670 -9.66 18.65 -8.45
CA TRP A 670 -9.49 18.99 -7.03
C TRP A 670 -9.26 20.48 -6.82
N ASN A 671 -9.88 21.05 -5.78
CA ASN A 671 -9.60 22.41 -5.35
C ASN A 671 -8.23 22.47 -4.67
N VAL A 672 -7.49 23.56 -4.86
CA VAL A 672 -6.26 23.84 -4.10
C VAL A 672 -6.65 24.05 -2.64
N PRO A 673 -6.19 23.22 -1.69
CA PRO A 673 -6.51 23.39 -0.28
C PRO A 673 -5.70 24.53 0.34
N ALA A 674 -6.15 25.05 1.48
CA ALA A 674 -5.36 25.97 2.27
C ALA A 674 -4.05 25.28 2.72
N GLY A 675 -2.93 26.01 2.70
CA GLY A 675 -1.61 25.43 3.03
C GLY A 675 -0.85 24.85 1.84
N VAL A 676 -1.43 24.82 0.62
CA VAL A 676 -0.66 24.63 -0.63
C VAL A 676 -0.29 25.98 -1.23
N SER A 677 0.93 26.10 -1.75
CA SER A 677 1.42 27.27 -2.49
C SER A 677 1.92 26.89 -3.89
N THR A 678 2.12 27.87 -4.76
CA THR A 678 2.65 27.68 -6.12
C THR A 678 3.83 28.64 -6.34
N VAL A 679 4.95 28.13 -6.83
CA VAL A 679 6.20 28.88 -7.04
C VAL A 679 6.81 28.50 -8.39
N GLU A 680 7.39 29.46 -9.10
CA GLU A 680 8.21 29.14 -10.27
C GLU A 680 9.60 28.65 -9.86
N VAL A 681 9.98 27.50 -10.39
CA VAL A 681 11.26 26.84 -10.13
C VAL A 681 11.99 26.51 -11.43
N CYS A 682 13.29 26.24 -11.32
CA CYS A 682 14.10 25.75 -12.40
C CYS A 682 13.87 24.25 -12.65
N ASP A 683 13.62 23.87 -13.89
CA ASP A 683 13.57 22.47 -14.33
C ASP A 683 14.99 22.04 -14.78
N PRO A 684 15.56 20.91 -14.30
CA PRO A 684 15.01 19.92 -13.37
C PRO A 684 15.34 20.12 -11.89
N SER A 685 16.06 21.18 -11.50
CA SER A 685 16.64 21.27 -10.15
C SER A 685 15.65 21.52 -9.00
N GLY A 686 14.45 22.01 -9.29
CA GLY A 686 13.42 22.32 -8.29
C GLY A 686 13.71 23.55 -7.42
N MET A 687 14.79 24.29 -7.71
CA MET A 687 15.23 25.47 -6.95
C MET A 687 14.72 26.77 -7.58
N LEU A 688 14.81 27.90 -6.86
CA LEU A 688 14.42 29.21 -7.42
C LEU A 688 15.30 29.54 -8.63
N PRO A 689 14.74 30.01 -9.76
CA PRO A 689 15.50 30.11 -11.00
C PRO A 689 16.64 31.16 -10.96
N THR A 690 17.63 30.93 -11.81
CA THR A 690 18.74 31.84 -12.13
C THR A 690 18.72 32.16 -13.63
N GLU A 691 19.53 33.12 -14.05
CA GLU A 691 19.75 33.43 -15.48
C GLU A 691 20.43 32.27 -16.25
N LEU A 692 20.95 31.26 -15.54
CA LEU A 692 21.57 30.05 -16.11
C LEU A 692 20.61 28.86 -16.23
N CYS A 693 19.38 29.01 -15.73
CA CYS A 693 18.36 27.96 -15.79
C CYS A 693 17.87 27.75 -17.24
N PRO A 694 17.81 26.51 -17.75
CA PRO A 694 17.38 26.27 -19.14
C PRO A 694 15.87 26.53 -19.36
N THR A 695 15.04 26.21 -18.36
CA THR A 695 13.57 26.27 -18.45
C THR A 695 12.96 26.47 -17.06
N THR A 696 12.02 27.41 -16.92
CA THR A 696 11.25 27.61 -15.69
C THR A 696 9.89 26.93 -15.77
N VAL A 697 9.40 26.46 -14.63
CA VAL A 697 8.12 25.75 -14.50
C VAL A 697 7.40 26.18 -13.22
N SER A 698 6.09 26.35 -13.29
CA SER A 698 5.24 26.59 -12.12
C SER A 698 4.97 25.26 -11.41
N GLU A 699 5.30 25.18 -10.12
CA GLU A 699 5.24 23.95 -9.34
C GLU A 699 4.57 24.16 -7.96
N VAL A 700 3.97 23.12 -7.39
CA VAL A 700 3.18 23.21 -6.14
C VAL A 700 3.90 22.63 -4.92
N PHE A 701 3.70 23.28 -3.77
CA PHE A 701 4.44 23.03 -2.51
C PHE A 701 3.49 23.01 -1.31
N LEU A 702 3.94 22.41 -0.21
CA LEU A 702 3.36 22.69 1.11
C LEU A 702 3.90 24.03 1.60
N MET A 703 3.08 24.82 2.29
CA MET A 703 3.49 26.11 2.84
C MET A 703 4.59 25.93 3.89
N GLY A 704 5.76 26.52 3.65
CA GLY A 704 6.98 26.30 4.42
C GLY A 704 7.93 25.25 3.84
N SER A 705 7.57 24.57 2.73
CA SER A 705 8.43 23.66 1.98
C SER A 705 8.89 24.22 0.63
N GLU A 706 8.68 25.52 0.37
CA GLU A 706 9.15 26.19 -0.85
C GLU A 706 10.69 26.27 -0.90
N PRO A 707 11.32 26.20 -2.09
CA PRO A 707 12.76 26.35 -2.22
C PRO A 707 13.19 27.77 -1.82
N THR A 708 14.10 27.86 -0.84
CA THR A 708 14.72 29.13 -0.42
C THR A 708 16.06 29.40 -1.10
N GLN A 709 16.66 28.38 -1.71
CA GLN A 709 17.90 28.48 -2.46
C GLN A 709 17.63 28.74 -3.95
N ARG A 710 18.53 29.49 -4.58
CA ARG A 710 18.59 29.61 -6.04
C ARG A 710 19.26 28.39 -6.66
N ASP A 711 18.92 28.12 -7.92
CA ASP A 711 19.54 27.05 -8.69
C ASP A 711 21.06 27.08 -8.61
N ASN A 712 21.60 25.90 -8.37
CA ASN A 712 23.02 25.64 -8.27
C ASN A 712 23.45 24.41 -9.11
N LEU A 713 22.50 23.80 -9.85
CA LEU A 713 22.72 22.72 -10.79
C LEU A 713 23.38 23.24 -12.08
N TYR A 714 23.02 24.44 -12.55
CA TYR A 714 23.68 25.07 -13.69
C TYR A 714 24.63 26.19 -13.23
N ARG A 715 25.88 26.16 -13.69
CA ARG A 715 26.92 27.14 -13.30
C ARG A 715 27.78 27.57 -14.47
N SER A 716 28.12 28.86 -14.52
CA SER A 716 29.02 29.41 -15.53
C SER A 716 30.49 29.40 -15.07
N PHE A 717 31.32 28.78 -15.91
CA PHE A 717 32.76 28.76 -15.78
C PHE A 717 33.39 29.48 -16.98
N GLN A 718 34.42 30.27 -16.72
CA GLN A 718 35.25 30.85 -17.78
C GLN A 718 36.27 29.79 -18.21
N VAL A 719 36.25 29.42 -19.48
CA VAL A 719 37.13 28.42 -20.07
C VAL A 719 37.88 28.99 -21.27
N ASN A 720 39.05 28.42 -21.58
CA ASN A 720 39.74 28.68 -22.84
C ASN A 720 39.12 27.79 -23.94
N ARG A 721 38.55 28.41 -24.97
CA ARG A 721 37.88 27.75 -26.11
C ARG A 721 38.76 26.77 -26.91
N GLU A 722 40.08 26.94 -26.86
CA GLU A 722 41.04 26.09 -27.59
C GLU A 722 41.53 24.90 -26.75
N THR A 723 41.54 25.01 -25.41
CA THR A 723 42.10 23.99 -24.52
C THR A 723 41.06 23.30 -23.63
N SER A 724 39.82 23.81 -23.59
CA SER A 724 38.71 23.35 -22.75
C SER A 724 39.05 23.30 -21.25
N ARG A 725 39.95 24.17 -20.79
CA ARG A 725 40.42 24.31 -19.40
C ARG A 725 39.90 25.60 -18.77
N LEU A 726 39.86 25.66 -17.43
CA LEU A 726 39.49 26.88 -16.71
C LEU A 726 40.46 28.01 -17.07
N ALA A 727 39.92 29.14 -17.50
CA ALA A 727 40.70 30.33 -17.85
C ALA A 727 41.45 30.86 -16.63
N THR A 728 42.64 31.42 -16.88
CA THR A 728 43.47 32.14 -15.90
C THR A 728 43.52 33.63 -16.23
N VAL A 729 44.05 34.47 -15.33
CA VAL A 729 44.40 35.88 -15.65
C VAL A 729 45.44 36.04 -16.77
N PHE A 730 46.04 34.95 -17.27
CA PHE A 730 46.96 34.94 -18.42
C PHE A 730 46.33 34.33 -19.68
N THR A 731 45.12 33.77 -19.61
CA THR A 731 44.37 33.32 -20.79
C THR A 731 43.90 34.57 -21.57
N PRO A 732 44.24 34.73 -22.87
CA PRO A 732 43.86 35.92 -23.64
C PRO A 732 42.34 36.13 -23.67
N PRO A 733 41.81 37.34 -23.45
CA PRO A 733 40.37 37.60 -23.40
C PRO A 733 39.58 37.14 -24.64
N GLU A 734 40.21 37.13 -25.80
CA GLU A 734 39.66 36.61 -27.06
C GLU A 734 39.53 35.08 -27.10
N LEU A 735 40.30 34.34 -26.28
CA LEU A 735 40.20 32.89 -26.13
C LEU A 735 39.29 32.47 -24.98
N VAL A 736 39.08 33.34 -23.98
CA VAL A 736 38.09 33.10 -22.92
C VAL A 736 36.68 33.05 -23.50
N GLU A 737 35.88 32.08 -23.03
CA GLU A 737 34.43 32.06 -23.18
C GLU A 737 33.75 31.63 -21.88
N GLU A 738 32.52 32.09 -21.65
CA GLU A 738 31.70 31.62 -20.53
C GLU A 738 30.84 30.45 -21.00
N GLN A 739 31.11 29.26 -20.47
CA GLN A 739 30.34 28.06 -20.74
C GLN A 739 29.53 27.67 -19.50
N ILE A 740 28.27 27.31 -19.71
CA ILE A 740 27.38 26.80 -18.67
C ILE A 740 27.54 25.28 -18.60
N PHE A 741 27.78 24.76 -17.41
CA PHE A 741 27.91 23.33 -17.14
C PHE A 741 26.84 22.87 -16.15
N MET A 742 26.41 21.62 -16.29
CA MET A 742 25.59 20.92 -15.30
C MET A 742 26.51 20.34 -14.21
N MET A 743 26.18 20.62 -12.95
CA MET A 743 26.91 20.15 -11.78
C MET A 743 26.49 18.72 -11.42
N VAL A 744 26.97 17.75 -12.20
CA VAL A 744 26.71 16.32 -12.00
C VAL A 744 27.34 15.86 -10.66
N PRO A 745 26.59 15.18 -9.77
CA PRO A 745 27.12 14.67 -8.51
C PRO A 745 28.05 13.46 -8.73
N PRO A 746 28.99 13.14 -7.81
CA PRO A 746 29.98 12.08 -8.01
C PRO A 746 29.40 10.72 -8.42
N GLY A 747 28.26 10.32 -7.85
CA GLY A 747 27.60 9.05 -8.20
C GLY A 747 27.04 8.99 -9.64
N ALA A 748 26.72 10.14 -10.24
CA ALA A 748 26.22 10.23 -11.61
C ALA A 748 27.34 10.54 -12.65
N SER A 749 28.58 10.77 -12.20
CA SER A 749 29.69 11.19 -13.06
C SER A 749 29.99 10.22 -14.21
N ALA A 750 29.95 8.92 -13.95
CA ALA A 750 30.19 7.90 -14.97
C ALA A 750 29.01 7.75 -15.95
N TRP A 751 27.76 7.91 -15.49
CA TRP A 751 26.59 7.99 -16.38
C TRP A 751 26.68 9.23 -17.30
N ALA A 752 27.02 10.40 -16.75
CA ALA A 752 27.22 11.63 -17.53
C ALA A 752 28.34 11.50 -18.57
N SER A 753 29.44 10.81 -18.22
CA SER A 753 30.51 10.49 -19.18
C SER A 753 30.04 9.57 -20.31
N LEU A 754 29.16 8.61 -20.04
CA LEU A 754 28.61 7.70 -21.04
C LEU A 754 27.57 8.38 -21.95
N THR A 755 26.75 9.29 -21.41
CA THR A 755 25.74 10.05 -22.17
C THR A 755 26.31 11.30 -22.86
N GLY A 756 27.60 11.59 -22.71
CA GLY A 756 28.29 12.72 -23.35
C GLY A 756 27.97 14.08 -22.72
N ILE A 757 27.46 14.11 -21.49
CA ILE A 757 27.23 15.34 -20.74
C ILE A 757 28.58 15.91 -20.32
N VAL A 758 28.90 17.09 -20.84
CA VAL A 758 30.15 17.79 -20.54
C VAL A 758 30.13 18.30 -19.09
N THR A 759 31.00 17.76 -18.25
CA THR A 759 31.26 18.23 -16.89
C THR A 759 32.22 19.44 -16.91
N PRO A 760 32.20 20.32 -15.89
CA PRO A 760 33.15 21.42 -15.81
C PRO A 760 34.61 20.89 -15.70
N PRO A 761 35.60 21.57 -16.30
CA PRO A 761 36.98 21.10 -16.27
C PRO A 761 37.65 21.36 -14.91
N ASP A 762 38.32 20.35 -14.34
CA ASP A 762 39.06 20.46 -13.08
C ASP A 762 40.42 21.17 -13.21
N LEU A 763 40.94 21.28 -14.43
CA LEU A 763 42.28 21.82 -14.71
C LEU A 763 42.20 23.26 -15.23
N TYR A 764 43.09 24.11 -14.72
CA TYR A 764 43.36 25.42 -15.27
C TYR A 764 44.24 25.36 -16.53
N ASP A 765 44.08 26.39 -17.35
CA ASP A 765 44.84 26.63 -18.57
C ASP A 765 46.33 26.88 -18.26
N VAL A 766 47.21 26.47 -19.19
CA VAL A 766 48.68 26.41 -18.94
C VAL A 766 49.43 27.51 -19.70
N ILE A 767 48.76 28.62 -20.01
CA ILE A 767 49.35 29.78 -20.68
C ILE A 767 50.24 30.53 -19.68
N ASN A 768 51.50 30.09 -19.61
CA ASN A 768 52.54 30.67 -18.76
C ASN A 768 53.22 31.92 -19.38
N ALA A 769 52.65 32.48 -20.44
CA ALA A 769 53.16 33.67 -21.11
C ALA A 769 52.48 34.92 -20.54
N PRO A 770 53.13 35.73 -19.68
CA PRO A 770 52.60 37.04 -19.35
C PRO A 770 52.53 37.92 -20.60
N PRO A 771 51.64 38.93 -20.64
CA PRO A 771 51.65 39.97 -21.66
C PRO A 771 53.06 40.57 -21.81
N ALA A 772 53.48 40.84 -23.04
CA ALA A 772 54.81 41.37 -23.32
C ALA A 772 55.10 42.60 -22.44
N PRO A 773 56.21 42.63 -21.68
CA PRO A 773 56.35 43.55 -20.55
C PRO A 773 56.39 45.01 -21.01
N ASN A 774 55.33 45.75 -20.70
CA ASN A 774 55.25 47.17 -20.99
C ASN A 774 56.20 47.95 -20.05
N PRO A 775 57.22 48.67 -20.57
CA PRO A 775 58.15 49.42 -19.73
C PRO A 775 57.48 50.58 -18.98
N GLU A 776 56.32 51.08 -19.45
CA GLU A 776 55.52 52.11 -18.80
C GLU A 776 54.55 51.55 -17.75
N VAL A 777 54.23 50.25 -17.80
CA VAL A 777 53.20 49.60 -16.97
C VAL A 777 53.68 48.21 -16.54
N ASN A 778 54.41 48.15 -15.43
CA ASN A 778 55.00 46.92 -14.88
C ASN A 778 54.99 46.92 -13.34
N ILE A 779 54.90 45.73 -12.75
CA ILE A 779 55.20 45.49 -11.33
C ILE A 779 56.57 44.81 -11.27
N ALA A 780 57.51 45.43 -10.56
CA ALA A 780 58.90 44.96 -10.41
C ALA A 780 59.18 44.29 -9.05
N SER A 781 58.35 44.56 -8.04
CA SER A 781 58.35 43.84 -6.77
C SER A 781 56.94 43.88 -6.14
N PRO A 782 56.42 42.79 -5.56
CA PRO A 782 57.00 41.45 -5.48
C PRO A 782 57.23 40.80 -6.86
N ALA A 783 58.03 39.72 -6.91
CA ALA A 783 58.24 38.96 -8.14
C ALA A 783 57.04 38.06 -8.45
N MET A 784 56.83 37.73 -9.73
CA MET A 784 55.80 36.77 -10.13
C MET A 784 56.06 35.39 -9.51
N PHE A 785 54.99 34.76 -9.01
CA PHE A 785 55.00 33.55 -8.18
C PHE A 785 55.76 33.69 -6.84
N GLY A 786 56.06 34.93 -6.42
CA GLY A 786 56.66 35.22 -5.13
C GLY A 786 55.71 35.00 -3.94
N TYR A 787 56.29 34.59 -2.82
CA TYR A 787 55.60 34.45 -1.53
C TYR A 787 55.67 35.78 -0.76
N VAL A 788 54.60 36.14 -0.04
CA VAL A 788 54.49 37.46 0.61
C VAL A 788 53.71 37.44 1.93
N ASN A 789 54.26 38.10 2.97
CA ASN A 789 53.64 38.25 4.29
C ASN A 789 53.46 39.74 4.71
N GLY A 790 52.63 39.95 5.74
CA GLY A 790 52.52 41.24 6.44
C GLY A 790 52.11 42.43 5.55
N LYS A 791 53.03 43.38 5.34
CA LYS A 791 52.79 44.66 4.64
C LYS A 791 53.69 44.79 3.42
N VAL A 792 53.17 44.31 2.31
CA VAL A 792 53.84 44.10 1.03
C VAL A 792 53.97 45.43 0.29
N LYS A 793 55.19 45.89 0.04
CA LYS A 793 55.44 47.08 -0.79
C LYS A 793 55.39 46.69 -2.26
N ILE A 794 54.49 47.31 -3.01
CA ILE A 794 54.35 47.10 -4.45
C ILE A 794 55.18 48.17 -5.15
N MET A 795 56.22 47.73 -5.85
CA MET A 795 57.18 48.58 -6.57
C MET A 795 57.05 48.31 -8.07
N GLY A 796 57.20 49.34 -8.91
CA GLY A 796 57.10 49.19 -10.36
C GLY A 796 57.00 50.53 -11.10
N THR A 797 56.47 50.48 -12.31
CA THR A 797 56.30 51.65 -13.18
C THR A 797 54.85 51.77 -13.64
N ALA A 798 54.34 53.00 -13.59
CA ALA A 798 53.03 53.45 -14.04
C ALA A 798 53.22 54.87 -14.61
N SER A 799 53.59 54.96 -15.88
CA SER A 799 53.89 56.24 -16.57
C SER A 799 53.45 56.22 -18.04
N GLY A 800 54.15 56.94 -18.93
CA GLY A 800 53.85 57.05 -20.36
C GLY A 800 52.94 58.21 -20.76
N GLU A 801 52.66 58.30 -22.07
CA GLU A 801 51.84 59.37 -22.65
C GLU A 801 50.37 59.32 -22.19
N ASP A 802 49.66 60.45 -22.25
CA ASP A 802 48.26 60.63 -21.86
C ASP A 802 47.82 60.13 -20.46
N PHE A 803 48.73 59.77 -19.55
CA PHE A 803 48.40 59.28 -18.19
C PHE A 803 47.43 60.21 -17.41
N ASP A 804 46.34 59.66 -16.84
CA ASP A 804 45.47 60.36 -15.87
C ASP A 804 45.64 59.80 -14.44
N PHE A 805 45.53 58.47 -14.26
CA PHE A 805 45.78 57.82 -12.97
C PHE A 805 46.16 56.34 -13.11
N TYR A 806 46.78 55.78 -12.06
CA TYR A 806 46.87 54.33 -11.88
C TYR A 806 46.07 53.84 -10.68
N ARG A 807 45.73 52.55 -10.72
CA ARG A 807 45.02 51.80 -9.68
C ARG A 807 45.71 50.45 -9.47
N LEU A 808 45.88 50.05 -8.21
CA LEU A 808 46.26 48.69 -7.83
C LEU A 808 45.02 47.92 -7.36
N GLN A 809 44.86 46.67 -7.80
CA GLN A 809 43.80 45.78 -7.35
C GLN A 809 44.35 44.38 -7.09
N VAL A 810 43.71 43.62 -6.21
CA VAL A 810 44.07 42.22 -5.92
C VAL A 810 42.81 41.36 -5.82
N GLY A 811 42.88 40.15 -6.38
CA GLY A 811 41.82 39.16 -6.33
C GLY A 811 42.37 37.78 -5.97
N LYS A 812 41.54 36.91 -5.39
CA LYS A 812 41.97 35.58 -4.94
C LYS A 812 41.89 34.54 -6.06
N GLY A 813 42.90 33.66 -6.14
CA GLY A 813 42.97 32.54 -7.08
C GLY A 813 43.58 32.88 -8.46
N LEU A 814 43.58 31.88 -9.35
CA LEU A 814 44.16 31.95 -10.70
C LEU A 814 43.36 32.82 -11.68
N ASN A 815 42.07 33.02 -11.43
CA ASN A 815 41.17 33.90 -12.18
C ASN A 815 40.11 34.52 -11.23
N PRO A 816 40.38 35.69 -10.62
CA PRO A 816 39.48 36.30 -9.67
C PRO A 816 38.24 36.92 -10.33
N LYS A 817 37.04 36.51 -9.92
CA LYS A 817 35.78 37.19 -10.29
C LYS A 817 35.58 38.53 -9.55
N GLU A 818 36.30 38.77 -8.46
CA GLU A 818 36.26 40.02 -7.68
C GLU A 818 37.67 40.58 -7.44
N TRP A 819 37.80 41.92 -7.49
CA TRP A 819 39.07 42.64 -7.45
C TRP A 819 39.06 43.78 -6.43
N LEU A 820 39.60 43.52 -5.24
CA LEU A 820 39.70 44.50 -4.15
C LEU A 820 40.74 45.58 -4.49
N GLN A 821 40.35 46.85 -4.46
CA GLN A 821 41.28 47.97 -4.69
C GLN A 821 42.24 48.16 -3.49
N ILE A 822 43.54 48.25 -3.79
CA ILE A 822 44.58 48.57 -2.82
C ILE A 822 44.75 50.10 -2.78
N GLY A 823 44.32 50.72 -1.68
CA GLY A 823 44.46 52.16 -1.45
C GLY A 823 43.44 53.00 -2.22
N LYS A 824 43.92 53.96 -3.03
CA LYS A 824 43.11 54.90 -3.82
C LYS A 824 43.80 55.19 -5.16
N ASP A 825 43.02 55.65 -6.14
CA ASP A 825 43.50 56.06 -7.45
C ASP A 825 44.58 57.16 -7.33
N ASN A 826 45.72 56.97 -7.98
CA ASN A 826 46.86 57.87 -7.87
C ASN A 826 47.12 58.63 -9.18
N LYS A 827 46.90 59.96 -9.14
CA LYS A 827 47.09 60.90 -10.26
C LYS A 827 48.53 61.39 -10.41
N LYS A 828 49.51 60.54 -10.11
CA LYS A 828 50.94 60.81 -10.33
C LYS A 828 51.59 59.61 -10.99
N THR A 829 52.36 59.86 -12.03
CA THR A 829 53.22 58.85 -12.63
C THR A 829 54.28 58.39 -11.63
N VAL A 830 54.69 57.14 -11.74
CA VAL A 830 55.73 56.51 -10.93
C VAL A 830 56.63 55.70 -11.86
N GLU A 831 57.95 55.86 -11.73
CA GLU A 831 58.93 55.12 -12.53
C GLU A 831 59.89 54.38 -11.60
N ASN A 832 59.93 53.05 -11.69
CA ASN A 832 60.69 52.14 -10.81
C ASN A 832 60.57 52.49 -9.32
N GLY A 833 59.38 52.88 -8.87
CA GLY A 833 59.10 53.44 -7.56
C GLY A 833 57.96 52.75 -6.83
N LEU A 834 57.58 53.28 -5.66
CA LEU A 834 56.50 52.72 -4.84
C LEU A 834 55.13 53.03 -5.46
N LEU A 835 54.44 52.00 -5.94
CA LEU A 835 53.08 52.06 -6.44
C LEU A 835 52.05 51.95 -5.31
N GLY A 836 52.34 51.19 -4.26
CA GLY A 836 51.44 51.05 -3.12
C GLY A 836 51.95 50.13 -2.02
N VAL A 837 51.11 49.92 -1.00
CA VAL A 837 51.35 48.92 0.05
C VAL A 837 50.07 48.10 0.22
N TRP A 838 50.19 46.78 0.07
CA TRP A 838 49.12 45.82 0.33
C TRP A 838 49.32 45.20 1.71
N ASP A 839 48.25 45.16 2.51
CA ASP A 839 48.20 44.45 3.78
C ASP A 839 47.71 43.02 3.52
N THR A 840 48.56 42.02 3.73
CA THR A 840 48.19 40.60 3.60
C THR A 840 47.84 39.95 4.93
N GLN A 841 47.86 40.69 6.05
CA GLN A 841 47.56 40.13 7.38
C GLN A 841 46.17 39.46 7.41
N GLY A 842 46.14 38.17 7.75
CA GLY A 842 44.92 37.36 7.74
C GLY A 842 44.55 36.75 6.37
N LEU A 843 45.36 36.99 5.34
CA LEU A 843 45.23 36.33 4.04
C LEU A 843 46.20 35.14 3.93
N SER A 844 45.71 34.05 3.34
CA SER A 844 46.50 32.90 2.92
C SER A 844 46.03 32.40 1.53
N GLY A 845 46.95 31.77 0.79
CA GLY A 845 46.76 31.16 -0.52
C GLY A 845 47.14 32.07 -1.69
N LEU A 846 46.82 31.62 -2.91
CA LEU A 846 47.17 32.32 -4.15
C LEU A 846 46.27 33.55 -4.41
N TYR A 847 46.88 34.65 -4.88
CA TYR A 847 46.22 35.87 -5.35
C TYR A 847 46.83 36.33 -6.68
N ALA A 848 46.03 37.03 -7.49
CA ALA A 848 46.51 37.83 -8.61
C ALA A 848 46.51 39.30 -8.23
N LEU A 849 47.63 39.99 -8.43
CA LEU A 849 47.82 41.42 -8.21
C LEU A 849 47.90 42.12 -9.57
N GLN A 850 46.98 43.07 -9.80
CA GLN A 850 46.86 43.84 -11.03
C GLN A 850 47.22 45.30 -10.80
N LEU A 851 47.96 45.87 -11.74
CA LEU A 851 48.13 47.32 -11.92
C LEU A 851 47.39 47.73 -13.19
N LEU A 852 46.48 48.70 -13.06
CA LEU A 852 45.79 49.38 -14.15
C LEU A 852 46.34 50.80 -14.30
N VAL A 853 46.63 51.23 -15.52
CA VAL A 853 46.99 52.62 -15.86
C VAL A 853 45.95 53.16 -16.83
N VAL A 854 45.20 54.16 -16.38
CA VAL A 854 44.11 54.80 -17.13
C VAL A 854 44.65 56.05 -17.82
N ARG A 855 44.46 56.09 -19.13
CA ARG A 855 44.86 57.19 -20.02
C ARG A 855 43.71 58.21 -20.16
N SER A 856 44.05 59.43 -20.56
CA SER A 856 43.14 60.59 -20.68
C SER A 856 42.10 60.44 -21.79
N ASN A 857 42.37 59.57 -22.77
CA ASN A 857 41.46 59.12 -23.81
C ASN A 857 40.52 57.97 -23.36
N GLN A 858 40.60 57.55 -22.09
CA GLN A 858 39.90 56.44 -21.45
C GLN A 858 40.36 55.02 -21.86
N SER A 859 41.47 54.87 -22.60
CA SER A 859 42.11 53.54 -22.74
C SER A 859 42.80 53.12 -21.44
N VAL A 860 42.93 51.81 -21.22
CA VAL A 860 43.53 51.25 -20.01
C VAL A 860 44.62 50.26 -20.40
N ASP A 861 45.85 50.54 -19.98
CA ASP A 861 46.95 49.59 -19.99
C ASP A 861 46.96 48.80 -18.68
N SER A 862 47.39 47.54 -18.71
CA SER A 862 47.46 46.73 -17.49
C SER A 862 48.61 45.72 -17.46
N THR A 863 48.94 45.30 -16.26
CA THR A 863 49.88 44.21 -15.98
C THR A 863 49.39 43.43 -14.76
N ILE A 864 49.64 42.12 -14.72
CA ILE A 864 49.20 41.22 -13.65
C ILE A 864 50.36 40.32 -13.25
N ILE A 865 50.55 40.12 -11.94
CA ILE A 865 51.42 39.08 -11.39
C ILE A 865 50.62 38.20 -10.43
N GLN A 866 50.92 36.91 -10.37
CA GLN A 866 50.39 36.01 -9.34
C GLN A 866 51.37 35.92 -8.17
N LEU A 867 50.83 35.78 -6.95
CA LEU A 867 51.57 35.78 -5.68
C LEU A 867 50.93 34.79 -4.70
N THR A 868 51.73 34.15 -3.86
CA THR A 868 51.23 33.38 -2.71
C THR A 868 51.27 34.26 -1.48
N ALA A 869 50.11 34.63 -0.95
CA ALA A 869 50.06 35.26 0.37
C ALA A 869 50.17 34.17 1.43
N ASP A 870 51.07 34.37 2.38
CA ASP A 870 51.25 33.49 3.52
C ASP A 870 51.60 34.33 4.76
N ASN A 871 51.04 33.97 5.90
CA ASN A 871 51.24 34.60 7.19
C ASN A 871 51.25 33.56 8.34
N GLN A 872 51.36 32.26 8.04
CA GLN A 872 51.46 31.20 9.03
C GLN A 872 52.94 30.84 9.23
N PRO A 873 53.43 30.68 10.47
CA PRO A 873 54.79 30.20 10.71
C PRO A 873 54.85 28.67 10.57
N PRO A 874 55.94 28.12 10.02
CA PRO A 874 56.11 26.68 9.86
C PRO A 874 56.16 25.94 11.19
N GLN A 875 55.98 24.62 11.14
CA GLN A 875 56.13 23.73 12.28
C GLN A 875 57.57 23.18 12.32
N VAL A 876 58.12 23.04 13.53
CA VAL A 876 59.43 22.40 13.75
C VAL A 876 59.48 21.74 15.13
N GLU A 877 59.97 20.51 15.16
CA GLU A 877 60.15 19.68 16.36
C GLU A 877 61.53 19.02 16.35
N ILE A 878 62.23 19.03 17.49
CA ILE A 878 63.53 18.36 17.63
C ILE A 878 63.29 16.90 17.99
N LEU A 879 63.77 16.00 17.12
CA LEU A 879 63.70 14.55 17.31
C LEU A 879 64.91 14.02 18.08
N PHE A 880 66.07 14.67 17.94
CA PHE A 880 67.30 14.30 18.63
C PHE A 880 68.29 15.49 18.71
N PRO A 881 69.00 15.72 19.82
CA PRO A 881 68.94 14.99 21.09
C PRO A 881 67.63 15.16 21.87
N GLU A 882 67.37 14.24 22.79
CA GLU A 882 66.26 14.31 23.74
C GLU A 882 66.50 15.36 24.84
N VAL A 883 65.43 15.79 25.51
CA VAL A 883 65.49 16.75 26.63
C VAL A 883 66.34 16.20 27.78
N GLU A 884 67.32 16.97 28.23
CA GLU A 884 68.31 16.62 29.28
C GLU A 884 69.21 15.41 28.96
N GLN A 885 69.27 14.96 27.70
CA GLN A 885 70.10 13.83 27.28
C GLN A 885 71.58 14.05 27.61
N THR A 886 72.25 12.99 28.10
CA THR A 886 73.69 13.02 28.45
C THR A 886 74.47 12.07 27.54
N PHE A 887 75.44 12.61 26.81
CA PHE A 887 76.40 11.86 26.00
C PHE A 887 77.70 11.59 26.77
N GLN A 888 78.51 10.64 26.26
CA GLN A 888 79.84 10.31 26.78
C GLN A 888 80.88 10.54 25.67
N MET A 889 81.92 11.31 25.98
CA MET A 889 82.97 11.71 25.04
C MET A 889 83.81 10.50 24.60
N SER A 890 83.65 10.07 23.35
CA SER A 890 84.54 9.11 22.69
C SER A 890 85.76 9.81 22.08
N SER A 891 86.63 9.07 21.40
CA SER A 891 87.82 9.65 20.74
C SER A 891 87.53 10.51 19.51
N ASP A 892 86.30 10.49 18.98
CA ASP A 892 85.87 11.29 17.83
C ASP A 892 84.32 11.50 17.89
N PRO A 893 83.83 12.37 18.79
CA PRO A 893 82.42 12.39 19.20
C PRO A 893 81.57 13.33 18.34
N ALA A 894 81.19 12.85 17.16
CA ALA A 894 80.17 13.52 16.34
C ALA A 894 78.75 13.15 16.81
N ILE A 895 77.92 14.15 17.14
CA ILE A 895 76.51 14.00 17.50
C ILE A 895 75.65 14.43 16.31
N VAL A 896 74.75 13.55 15.87
CA VAL A 896 73.75 13.91 14.86
C VAL A 896 72.64 14.72 15.54
N LEU A 897 72.38 15.92 15.05
CA LEU A 897 71.23 16.75 15.43
C LEU A 897 70.13 16.48 14.40
N GLN A 898 68.91 16.14 14.83
CA GLN A 898 67.81 15.75 13.95
C GLN A 898 66.49 16.41 14.36
N THR A 899 65.71 16.81 13.36
CA THR A 899 64.38 17.43 13.55
C THR A 899 63.38 16.92 12.53
N GLN A 900 62.12 17.29 12.72
CA GLN A 900 61.09 17.31 11.70
C GLN A 900 60.62 18.75 11.52
N ALA A 901 60.36 19.18 10.29
CA ALA A 901 59.82 20.49 9.97
C ALA A 901 58.83 20.39 8.80
N SER A 902 57.78 21.19 8.82
CA SER A 902 56.72 21.20 7.80
C SER A 902 56.02 22.55 7.73
N ASP A 903 55.30 22.79 6.65
CA ASP A 903 54.59 24.05 6.36
C ASP A 903 53.29 23.75 5.59
N ASP A 904 52.29 24.64 5.60
CA ASP A 904 51.05 24.42 4.84
C ASP A 904 51.13 24.86 3.36
N LEU A 905 52.20 25.56 2.97
CA LEU A 905 52.43 26.02 1.60
C LEU A 905 53.83 25.65 1.07
N ALA A 906 54.92 26.14 1.66
CA ALA A 906 56.29 25.82 1.27
C ALA A 906 57.35 26.25 2.30
N LEU A 907 58.14 25.28 2.79
CA LEU A 907 59.34 25.55 3.59
C LEU A 907 60.50 26.03 2.70
N ASP A 908 61.21 27.09 3.12
CA ASP A 908 62.45 27.58 2.48
C ASP A 908 63.68 26.85 3.02
N ARG A 909 63.89 26.94 4.34
CA ARG A 909 65.10 26.41 4.98
C ARG A 909 64.94 26.19 6.48
N LEU A 910 65.92 25.47 7.02
CA LEU A 910 66.01 25.10 8.42
C LEU A 910 67.42 25.39 8.93
N GLU A 911 67.55 26.30 9.90
CA GLU A 911 68.84 26.73 10.47
C GLU A 911 69.07 26.09 11.84
N TYR A 912 70.20 25.42 12.01
CA TYR A 912 70.57 24.73 13.26
C TYR A 912 71.64 25.50 14.01
N TYR A 913 71.43 25.73 15.30
CA TYR A 913 72.35 26.45 16.19
C TYR A 913 72.73 25.60 17.40
N ILE A 914 74.00 25.66 17.82
CA ILE A 914 74.46 25.19 19.13
C ILE A 914 74.99 26.41 19.89
N ASP A 915 74.50 26.68 21.09
CA ASP A 915 74.95 27.77 21.97
C ASP A 915 74.96 29.17 21.32
N ASN A 916 74.06 29.39 20.36
CA ASN A 916 73.94 30.54 19.44
C ASN A 916 74.89 30.57 18.23
N GLU A 917 75.83 29.64 18.08
CA GLU A 917 76.63 29.51 16.85
C GLU A 917 75.88 28.67 15.81
N LEU A 918 75.86 29.12 14.55
CA LEU A 918 75.20 28.41 13.44
C LEU A 918 76.04 27.18 13.04
N VAL A 919 75.50 25.99 13.25
CA VAL A 919 76.12 24.71 12.86
C VAL A 919 75.88 24.40 11.39
N GLY A 920 74.73 24.81 10.85
CA GLY A 920 74.45 24.73 9.42
C GLY A 920 73.02 25.08 9.04
N THR A 921 72.75 25.04 7.74
CA THR A 921 71.45 25.31 7.14
C THR A 921 71.09 24.14 6.21
N ILE A 922 69.89 23.59 6.39
CA ILE A 922 69.36 22.47 5.62
C ILE A 922 68.20 22.99 4.77
N LEU A 923 68.19 22.67 3.47
CA LEU A 923 67.22 23.19 2.50
C LEU A 923 66.18 22.15 2.05
N GLN A 924 66.40 20.86 2.35
CA GLN A 924 65.58 19.74 1.90
C GLN A 924 65.63 18.61 2.93
N GLU A 925 64.59 17.77 2.96
CA GLU A 925 64.59 16.54 3.77
C GLU A 925 65.65 15.53 3.30
N PRO A 926 66.18 14.67 4.21
CA PRO A 926 65.89 14.59 5.64
C PRO A 926 66.64 15.64 6.49
N TYR A 927 65.96 16.21 7.48
CA TYR A 927 66.51 17.27 8.34
C TYR A 927 67.43 16.72 9.45
N TYR A 928 68.71 16.51 9.13
CA TYR A 928 69.76 16.29 10.13
C TYR A 928 71.10 16.91 9.75
N ILE A 929 71.95 17.18 10.74
CA ILE A 929 73.37 17.52 10.55
C ILE A 929 74.24 16.82 11.58
N SER A 930 75.53 16.64 11.31
CA SER A 930 76.50 16.11 12.26
C SER A 930 77.29 17.25 12.90
N TRP A 931 77.19 17.40 14.23
CA TRP A 931 77.91 18.39 15.02
C TRP A 931 79.09 17.73 15.76
N GLN A 932 80.25 18.37 15.77
CA GLN A 932 81.43 17.89 16.50
C GLN A 932 81.36 18.35 17.95
N ALA A 933 81.19 17.41 18.89
CA ALA A 933 80.83 17.72 20.26
C ALA A 933 82.03 18.15 21.12
N SER A 934 81.83 19.22 21.89
CA SER A 934 82.70 19.60 23.00
C SER A 934 82.14 19.08 24.34
N PRO A 935 82.96 18.94 25.41
CA PRO A 935 82.45 18.67 26.75
C PRO A 935 81.75 19.91 27.32
N GLY A 936 80.51 19.76 27.81
CA GLY A 936 79.72 20.89 28.29
C GLY A 936 78.23 20.57 28.49
N ALA A 937 77.47 21.61 28.79
CA ALA A 937 76.03 21.64 28.61
C ALA A 937 75.74 22.56 27.42
N HIS A 938 74.85 22.13 26.52
CA HIS A 938 74.66 22.72 25.20
C HIS A 938 73.19 22.91 24.88
N GLU A 939 72.84 24.05 24.28
CA GLU A 939 71.51 24.29 23.70
C GLU A 939 71.55 24.02 22.19
N PHE A 940 70.81 23.00 21.73
CA PHE A 940 70.48 22.87 20.31
C PHE A 940 69.20 23.64 20.02
N ARG A 941 69.22 24.51 19.00
CA ARG A 941 68.03 25.19 18.47
C ARG A 941 67.86 24.93 16.99
N ALA A 942 66.62 24.75 16.56
CA ALA A 942 66.23 24.67 15.16
C ALA A 942 65.26 25.79 14.81
N ARG A 943 65.55 26.51 13.72
CA ARG A 943 64.69 27.57 13.16
C ARG A 943 64.20 27.19 11.78
N ALA A 944 62.91 26.91 11.66
CA ALA A 944 62.24 26.72 10.38
C ALA A 944 61.83 28.08 9.81
N TYR A 945 62.04 28.27 8.50
CA TYR A 945 61.59 29.41 7.72
C TYR A 945 60.78 28.92 6.53
N ASP A 946 59.62 29.52 6.29
CA ASP A 946 58.84 29.36 5.06
C ASP A 946 59.34 30.27 3.93
N MET A 947 58.79 30.08 2.73
CA MET A 947 59.11 30.86 1.53
C MET A 947 58.67 32.34 1.59
N ALA A 948 57.70 32.71 2.45
CA ALA A 948 57.32 34.11 2.68
C ALA A 948 58.25 34.79 3.71
N GLY A 949 59.00 34.01 4.47
CA GLY A 949 59.93 34.46 5.51
C GLY A 949 59.27 34.64 6.89
N ASN A 950 58.15 33.97 7.19
CA ASN A 950 57.80 33.75 8.59
C ASN A 950 58.77 32.70 9.20
N MET A 951 58.73 32.52 10.52
CA MET A 951 59.76 31.75 11.22
C MET A 951 59.24 31.12 12.51
N LYS A 952 59.70 29.90 12.79
CA LYS A 952 59.46 29.19 14.05
C LYS A 952 60.77 28.66 14.62
N GLU A 953 61.05 28.99 15.88
CA GLU A 953 62.18 28.42 16.65
C GLU A 953 61.66 27.39 17.68
N THR A 954 62.45 26.35 17.91
CA THR A 954 62.35 25.42 19.03
C THR A 954 63.75 25.09 19.56
N SER A 955 63.89 24.71 20.84
CA SER A 955 65.18 24.34 21.44
C SER A 955 65.11 23.18 22.42
N VAL A 956 66.26 22.51 22.58
CA VAL A 956 66.50 21.44 23.55
C VAL A 956 67.85 21.65 24.25
N GLN A 957 67.90 21.33 25.54
CA GLN A 957 69.11 21.38 26.37
C GLN A 957 69.64 19.96 26.58
N PHE A 958 70.92 19.74 26.32
CA PHE A 958 71.59 18.44 26.49
C PHE A 958 73.01 18.61 27.06
N SER A 959 73.72 17.52 27.37
CA SER A 959 75.10 17.60 27.89
C SER A 959 76.01 16.51 27.37
N VAL A 960 77.31 16.79 27.38
CA VAL A 960 78.41 15.93 26.90
C VAL A 960 79.47 15.89 27.99
N LYS A 961 79.89 14.69 28.40
CA LYS A 961 80.79 14.45 29.55
C LYS A 961 81.96 13.55 29.20
#